data_AF-A0A1Z5J6A1-F1
#
_entry.id   AF-A0A1Z5J6A1-F1
#
_cell.length_a   1.000
_cell.length_b   1.000
_cell.length_c   1.000
_cell.angle_alpha   90.00
_cell.angle_beta   90.00
_cell.angle_gamma   90.00
#
_symmetry.space_group_name_H-M   'P 1'
#
loop_
_entity.id
_entity.type
_entity.pdbx_description
1 polymer ?
#
loop_
_entity_poly.entity_id
_entity_poly.type
_entity_poly.pdbx_seq_one_letter_code
_entity_poly.pdbx_strand_id
1 'polypeptide(L)'
;MQANEEEKKSEEEVLLEYQEDASIDDENSVERDLLLLRARQDRIRDFLAVEEDSSESSDSHTVTEVAKQPLVKKQISSSSRWVRCLVDLPLILIMTSWLLCSGCLALYHQIYEPLFDRAQRTDTDLLHEYTYYERHCNQYDISTHTASDLLLPERDGVSHMLQHGAAVIPQVLTKHTVEELRAYIMHRNAAVTDREAYPVSQGESRVSYGIDATEHPAVTQALKEVAEHPLLRPLLQELLGDIDPAVAEITAITSWAGAVSQVWHPDTKSDGNALKFARTYSHSYSLFLPLQNVTERMGATDLCPGTHYCANDLDAVCEANKLGLHLAGPQGQYFPAGHGALINQHVWHRGSAHTDPEAPHRVVFIVSFLARPRVHANDARQLSRGTYFHQKWNMWGHTLQDLQDASSMRWPFSVLRALSLWKPRTRHWGYDLVTAVYMRFSNGQLEDEDLPLRFLPKLKDLGFPKFLQGRLLSYRASQKQRWQLFLRETLEKTRDFLTRVNLWTHGVYVGCSFLVALIRWQPRMIPGTVFRWIQTNAILALIGTGVYMRILQSRWGQDVTSGQYLMRPFPAVTLQHQSEKELSMRMPTTLPQRTDVLIGTRYDAAFLGSYDQWLDFHPGNMRLIQWAKQNAEFYKSNHDSALWSLFEESHLKDLEKGRFLLQDYRTGDWRVMSESQKRKRIRHELQERAFGILRELQKSIRWLMADLRFGFECRRSSRMCTVSQENLRRWEDALFEPTAVHVKTRSNNTQLTLPSLSRVHTFLRPINGRRTSRKKSSISPQPFHDETFKVGDLVWCTQDGTSWYPGTVLAEQPYGHFTIAYNDGTVDYEVLPSRLRPQEPVTQGDRVLGCYSDEFHDCYPGVIERVWPSGGAMIVFEDGDVEWHMTPDRYYKEPFAYAWEYYA
;
A
#
# COMPACT_ATOMS: atom_id res chain seq x y z
N MET A 1 -44.26 37.42 -10.29
CA MET A 1 -45.07 36.61 -11.23
C MET A 1 -44.39 36.44 -12.59
N GLN A 2 -43.82 37.48 -13.21
CA GLN A 2 -43.06 37.33 -14.46
C GLN A 2 -41.73 36.57 -14.32
N ALA A 3 -41.06 36.62 -13.16
CA ALA A 3 -39.82 35.85 -12.92
C ALA A 3 -40.03 34.32 -12.81
N ASN A 4 -41.24 33.85 -12.52
CA ASN A 4 -41.53 32.41 -12.45
C ASN A 4 -41.90 31.80 -13.81
N GLU A 5 -42.20 32.62 -14.82
CA GLU A 5 -42.50 32.13 -16.19
C GLU A 5 -41.23 31.94 -17.02
N GLU A 6 -40.16 32.70 -16.76
CA GLU A 6 -38.87 32.52 -17.44
C GLU A 6 -38.11 31.28 -16.93
N GLU A 7 -38.19 30.96 -15.64
CA GLU A 7 -37.56 29.77 -15.06
C GLU A 7 -38.23 28.47 -15.56
N LYS A 8 -39.56 28.48 -15.72
CA LYS A 8 -40.32 27.35 -16.29
C LYS A 8 -40.04 27.14 -17.78
N LYS A 9 -39.80 28.21 -18.54
CA LYS A 9 -39.44 28.10 -19.97
C LYS A 9 -38.03 27.54 -20.15
N SER A 10 -37.08 27.88 -19.29
CA SER A 10 -35.73 27.28 -19.36
C SER A 10 -35.70 25.81 -18.97
N GLU A 11 -36.59 25.36 -18.07
CA GLU A 11 -36.68 23.93 -17.72
C GLU A 11 -37.33 23.10 -18.84
N GLU A 12 -38.32 23.62 -19.56
CA GLU A 12 -38.93 22.91 -20.71
C GLU A 12 -37.99 22.85 -21.93
N GLU A 13 -37.15 23.86 -22.16
CA GLU A 13 -36.21 23.89 -23.30
C GLU A 13 -35.04 22.90 -23.10
N VAL A 14 -34.58 22.73 -21.85
CA VAL A 14 -33.53 21.74 -21.50
C VAL A 14 -34.05 20.28 -21.55
N LEU A 15 -35.34 20.06 -21.32
CA LEU A 15 -35.96 18.74 -21.40
C LEU A 15 -36.19 18.27 -22.85
N LEU A 16 -36.39 19.20 -23.78
CA LEU A 16 -36.53 18.90 -25.21
C LEU A 16 -35.18 18.59 -25.89
N GLU A 17 -34.10 19.23 -25.47
CA GLU A 17 -32.75 18.98 -26.01
C GLU A 17 -32.19 17.60 -25.56
N TYR A 18 -32.69 17.05 -24.45
CA TYR A 18 -32.31 15.71 -23.98
C TYR A 18 -33.04 14.55 -24.68
N GLN A 19 -34.09 14.82 -25.48
CA GLN A 19 -34.86 13.77 -26.15
C GLN A 19 -34.39 13.48 -27.59
N GLU A 20 -33.53 14.30 -28.20
CA GLU A 20 -33.08 14.07 -29.59
C GLU A 20 -31.79 13.24 -29.72
N ASP A 21 -31.01 13.01 -28.65
CA ASP A 21 -29.71 12.32 -28.73
C ASP A 21 -29.68 10.87 -28.20
N ALA A 22 -30.83 10.27 -27.89
CA ALA A 22 -30.89 8.85 -27.51
C ALA A 22 -31.03 7.96 -28.76
N SER A 23 -29.89 7.57 -29.35
CA SER A 23 -29.85 6.53 -30.37
C SER A 23 -30.35 5.20 -29.82
N ILE A 24 -31.32 4.64 -30.54
CA ILE A 24 -32.00 3.36 -30.34
C ILE A 24 -30.98 2.22 -30.30
N ASP A 25 -30.61 1.74 -29.10
CA ASP A 25 -30.15 0.35 -28.88
C ASP A 25 -30.03 -0.07 -27.39
N ASP A 26 -30.31 0.79 -26.40
CA ASP A 26 -30.07 0.46 -24.97
C ASP A 26 -31.31 0.59 -24.04
N GLU A 27 -32.53 0.68 -24.58
CA GLU A 27 -33.76 0.72 -23.76
C GLU A 27 -33.97 -0.56 -22.93
N ASN A 28 -33.50 -1.71 -23.42
CA ASN A 28 -33.69 -3.00 -22.74
C ASN A 28 -32.81 -3.20 -21.49
N SER A 29 -31.71 -2.44 -21.35
CA SER A 29 -30.81 -2.51 -20.20
C SER A 29 -31.40 -1.75 -19.00
N VAL A 30 -31.88 -0.53 -19.26
CA VAL A 30 -32.47 0.36 -18.24
C VAL A 30 -33.79 -0.21 -17.69
N GLU A 31 -34.63 -0.81 -18.55
CA GLU A 31 -35.88 -1.42 -18.11
C GLU A 31 -35.64 -2.66 -17.22
N ARG A 32 -34.58 -3.43 -17.49
CA ARG A 32 -34.16 -4.55 -16.64
C ARG A 32 -33.70 -4.12 -15.26
N ASP A 33 -32.91 -3.04 -15.18
CA ASP A 33 -32.40 -2.52 -13.92
C ASP A 33 -33.52 -1.87 -13.09
N LEU A 34 -34.48 -1.21 -13.74
CA LEU A 34 -35.69 -0.68 -13.10
C LEU A 34 -36.61 -1.79 -12.55
N LEU A 35 -36.76 -2.91 -13.28
CA LEU A 35 -37.49 -4.09 -12.81
C LEU A 35 -36.81 -4.76 -11.60
N LEU A 36 -35.47 -4.84 -11.60
CA LEU A 36 -34.69 -5.34 -10.46
C LEU A 36 -34.81 -4.42 -9.24
N LEU A 37 -34.84 -3.11 -9.43
CA LEU A 37 -35.06 -2.13 -8.36
C LEU A 37 -36.47 -2.21 -7.77
N ARG A 38 -37.51 -2.34 -8.60
CA ARG A 38 -38.90 -2.53 -8.13
C ARG A 38 -39.07 -3.85 -7.36
N ALA A 39 -38.52 -4.96 -7.88
CA ALA A 39 -38.55 -6.25 -7.20
C ALA A 39 -37.77 -6.26 -5.86
N ARG A 40 -36.85 -5.30 -5.66
CA ARG A 40 -36.10 -5.11 -4.40
C ARG A 40 -36.87 -4.20 -3.42
N GLN A 41 -37.56 -3.19 -3.93
CA GLN A 41 -38.46 -2.34 -3.13
C GLN A 41 -39.68 -3.11 -2.62
N ASP A 42 -40.28 -3.96 -3.45
CA ASP A 42 -41.43 -4.77 -3.04
C ASP A 42 -41.03 -5.78 -1.95
N ARG A 43 -39.83 -6.39 -2.05
CA ARG A 43 -39.29 -7.25 -0.98
C ARG A 43 -39.03 -6.53 0.34
N ILE A 44 -38.67 -5.25 0.31
CA ILE A 44 -38.49 -4.44 1.53
C ILE A 44 -39.85 -4.06 2.12
N ARG A 45 -40.84 -3.79 1.26
CA ARG A 45 -42.21 -3.49 1.69
C ARG A 45 -42.88 -4.73 2.32
N ASP A 46 -42.66 -5.92 1.76
CA ASP A 46 -43.13 -7.19 2.34
C ASP A 46 -42.43 -7.53 3.65
N PHE A 47 -41.14 -7.17 3.81
CA PHE A 47 -40.42 -7.38 5.07
C PHE A 47 -40.90 -6.44 6.19
N LEU A 48 -41.34 -5.23 5.84
CA LEU A 48 -41.90 -4.27 6.79
C LEU A 48 -43.37 -4.54 7.12
N ALA A 49 -44.12 -5.19 6.22
CA ALA A 49 -45.51 -5.59 6.46
C ALA A 49 -45.65 -6.78 7.43
N VAL A 50 -44.57 -7.47 7.78
CA VAL A 50 -44.58 -8.62 8.70
C VAL A 50 -44.44 -8.22 10.18
N GLU A 51 -44.15 -6.95 10.48
CA GLU A 51 -43.94 -6.48 11.87
C GLU A 51 -45.16 -5.80 12.54
N GLU A 52 -46.30 -5.64 11.85
CA GLU A 52 -47.47 -4.92 12.41
C GLU A 52 -48.66 -5.80 12.84
N ASP A 53 -48.61 -7.13 12.68
CA ASP A 53 -49.81 -7.98 12.86
C ASP A 53 -49.74 -8.94 14.07
N SER A 54 -49.35 -8.43 15.24
CA SER A 54 -49.44 -9.21 16.50
C SER A 54 -49.86 -8.38 17.72
N SER A 55 -51.00 -7.71 17.64
CA SER A 55 -51.70 -7.28 18.85
C SER A 55 -53.20 -7.12 18.64
N GLU A 56 -53.93 -8.23 18.56
CA GLU A 56 -55.35 -8.27 18.95
C GLU A 56 -55.84 -9.73 19.06
N SER A 57 -55.89 -10.26 20.28
CA SER A 57 -56.97 -11.20 20.63
C SER A 57 -57.38 -11.00 22.10
N SER A 58 -58.64 -10.58 22.22
CA SER A 58 -59.43 -10.59 23.43
C SER A 58 -59.72 -12.02 23.86
N ASP A 59 -59.49 -12.37 25.12
CA ASP A 59 -60.32 -13.37 25.78
C ASP A 59 -60.59 -13.02 27.23
N SER A 60 -61.89 -13.00 27.51
CA SER A 60 -62.54 -12.69 28.77
C SER A 60 -62.43 -13.86 29.74
N HIS A 61 -61.77 -13.66 30.88
CA HIS A 61 -62.03 -14.47 32.07
C HIS A 61 -62.19 -13.59 33.31
N THR A 62 -63.44 -13.56 33.77
CA THR A 62 -63.89 -13.18 35.10
C THR A 62 -63.09 -13.89 36.19
N VAL A 63 -62.30 -13.14 36.97
CA VAL A 63 -61.75 -13.58 38.24
C VAL A 63 -62.03 -12.53 39.30
N THR A 64 -62.68 -13.03 40.34
CA THR A 64 -63.06 -12.49 41.65
C THR A 64 -62.19 -11.36 42.22
N GLU A 65 -62.89 -10.29 42.64
CA GLU A 65 -62.41 -9.23 43.50
C GLU A 65 -61.80 -9.77 44.79
N VAL A 66 -60.50 -9.53 44.98
CA VAL A 66 -59.89 -9.41 46.32
C VAL A 66 -59.18 -8.07 46.37
N ALA A 67 -59.75 -7.14 47.13
CA ALA A 67 -59.23 -5.81 47.36
C ALA A 67 -57.81 -5.86 47.95
N LYS A 68 -56.79 -5.70 47.09
CA LYS A 68 -55.43 -5.36 47.51
C LYS A 68 -55.29 -3.84 47.49
N GLN A 69 -55.02 -3.28 48.68
CA GLN A 69 -54.70 -1.87 48.87
C GLN A 69 -53.63 -1.40 47.88
N PRO A 70 -53.74 -0.19 47.31
CA PRO A 70 -52.73 0.35 46.41
C PRO A 70 -51.42 0.51 47.19
N LEU A 71 -50.45 -0.35 46.89
CA LEU A 71 -49.06 -0.11 47.24
C LEU A 71 -48.67 1.23 46.60
N VAL A 72 -48.68 2.28 47.41
CA VAL A 72 -48.18 3.61 47.09
C VAL A 72 -46.76 3.42 46.56
N LYS A 73 -46.61 3.33 45.22
CA LYS A 73 -45.31 3.35 44.56
C LYS A 73 -44.74 4.72 44.89
N LYS A 74 -43.93 4.77 45.94
CA LYS A 74 -43.20 5.95 46.39
C LYS A 74 -42.54 6.54 45.16
N GLN A 75 -43.09 7.64 44.66
CA GLN A 75 -42.65 8.29 43.44
C GLN A 75 -41.25 8.83 43.75
N ILE A 76 -40.23 8.02 43.43
CA ILE A 76 -38.84 8.39 43.61
C ILE A 76 -38.65 9.65 42.77
N SER A 77 -38.48 10.79 43.44
CA SER A 77 -38.41 12.09 42.79
C SER A 77 -37.34 12.04 41.69
N SER A 78 -37.67 12.58 40.51
CA SER A 78 -36.76 12.66 39.37
C SER A 78 -35.41 13.28 39.74
N SER A 79 -35.41 14.21 40.70
CA SER A 79 -34.21 14.84 41.27
C SER A 79 -33.21 13.84 41.87
N SER A 80 -33.68 12.75 42.50
CA SER A 80 -32.79 11.75 43.10
C SER A 80 -32.07 10.86 42.07
N ARG A 81 -32.58 10.78 40.83
CA ARG A 81 -31.91 10.07 39.72
C ARG A 81 -30.80 10.93 39.12
N TRP A 82 -31.04 12.22 38.91
CA TRP A 82 -30.03 13.16 38.39
C TRP A 82 -28.82 13.29 39.31
N VAL A 83 -29.04 13.43 40.62
CA VAL A 83 -27.94 13.47 41.60
C VAL A 83 -27.11 12.18 41.54
N ARG A 84 -27.74 11.01 41.35
CA ARG A 84 -27.01 9.75 41.21
C ARG A 84 -26.18 9.71 39.93
N CYS A 85 -26.73 10.15 38.80
CA CYS A 85 -25.99 10.22 37.54
C CYS A 85 -24.79 11.17 37.62
N LEU A 86 -24.93 12.32 38.29
CA LEU A 86 -23.84 13.28 38.48
C LEU A 86 -22.70 12.71 39.35
N VAL A 87 -23.03 11.88 40.34
CA VAL A 87 -22.02 11.24 41.20
C VAL A 87 -21.31 10.07 40.48
N ASP A 88 -22.02 9.37 39.58
CA ASP A 88 -21.44 8.26 38.81
C ASP A 88 -20.68 8.74 37.55
N LEU A 89 -20.97 9.93 37.02
CA LEU A 89 -20.34 10.47 35.80
C LEU A 89 -18.80 10.57 35.90
N PRO A 90 -18.18 11.08 36.97
CA PRO A 90 -16.72 11.08 37.09
C PRO A 90 -16.11 9.67 37.07
N LEU A 91 -16.77 8.68 37.70
CA LEU A 91 -16.32 7.29 37.64
C LEU A 91 -16.39 6.74 36.22
N ILE A 92 -17.49 7.01 35.52
CA ILE A 92 -17.66 6.58 34.13
C ILE A 92 -16.59 7.21 33.25
N LEU A 93 -16.32 8.51 33.39
CA LEU A 93 -15.30 9.21 32.60
C LEU A 93 -13.90 8.67 32.87
N ILE A 94 -13.52 8.46 34.14
CA ILE A 94 -12.20 7.95 34.51
C ILE A 94 -12.02 6.50 34.07
N MET A 95 -13.03 5.63 34.29
CA MET A 95 -12.99 4.24 33.86
C MET A 95 -12.95 4.13 32.33
N THR A 96 -13.74 4.94 31.61
CA THR A 96 -13.73 4.97 30.14
C THR A 96 -12.38 5.45 29.62
N SER A 97 -11.79 6.48 30.24
CA SER A 97 -10.46 6.97 29.88
C SER A 97 -9.38 5.91 30.11
N TRP A 98 -9.47 5.19 31.25
CA TRP A 98 -8.57 4.09 31.56
C TRP A 98 -8.71 2.92 30.58
N LEU A 99 -9.93 2.51 30.26
CA LEU A 99 -10.21 1.46 29.26
C LEU A 99 -9.73 1.86 27.87
N LEU A 100 -9.97 3.10 27.45
CA LEU A 100 -9.51 3.63 26.17
C LEU A 100 -7.98 3.61 26.11
N CYS A 101 -7.29 4.13 27.13
CA CYS A 101 -5.84 4.14 27.16
C CYS A 101 -5.24 2.72 27.19
N SER A 102 -5.86 1.81 27.93
CA SER A 102 -5.44 0.40 27.99
C SER A 102 -5.67 -0.30 26.64
N GLY A 103 -6.81 -0.04 25.99
CA GLY A 103 -7.10 -0.50 24.64
C GLY A 103 -6.12 0.05 23.62
N CYS A 104 -5.79 1.35 23.66
CA CYS A 104 -4.79 1.96 22.80
C CYS A 104 -3.40 1.34 22.99
N LEU A 105 -2.98 1.07 24.23
CA LEU A 105 -1.70 0.40 24.49
C LEU A 105 -1.70 -1.05 23.99
N ALA A 106 -2.81 -1.77 24.18
CA ALA A 106 -2.93 -3.14 23.68
C ALA A 106 -2.93 -3.19 22.14
N LEU A 107 -3.65 -2.28 21.47
CA LEU A 107 -3.59 -2.10 20.02
C LEU A 107 -2.20 -1.67 19.56
N TYR A 108 -1.50 -0.85 20.35
CA TYR A 108 -0.11 -0.48 20.07
C TYR A 108 0.79 -1.70 19.96
N HIS A 109 0.75 -2.61 20.94
CA HIS A 109 1.58 -3.82 20.89
C HIS A 109 1.11 -4.86 19.87
N GLN A 110 -0.20 -5.09 19.76
CA GLN A 110 -0.70 -6.19 18.92
C GLN A 110 -0.84 -5.81 17.45
N ILE A 111 -1.03 -4.52 17.14
CA ILE A 111 -1.28 -4.05 15.79
C ILE A 111 -0.17 -3.10 15.36
N TYR A 112 0.05 -2.00 16.08
CA TYR A 112 0.90 -0.92 15.58
C TYR A 112 2.39 -1.29 15.55
N GLU A 113 2.93 -1.94 16.58
CA GLU A 113 4.32 -2.38 16.62
C GLU A 113 4.64 -3.37 15.47
N PRO A 114 3.86 -4.46 15.26
CA PRO A 114 4.02 -5.32 14.09
C PRO A 114 3.82 -4.61 12.74
N LEU A 115 2.95 -3.58 12.70
CA LEU A 115 2.74 -2.78 11.51
C LEU A 115 3.98 -1.91 11.21
N PHE A 116 4.55 -1.29 12.23
CA PHE A 116 5.78 -0.50 12.13
C PHE A 116 6.95 -1.33 11.61
N ASP A 117 7.08 -2.56 12.09
CA ASP A 117 8.18 -3.44 11.74
C ASP A 117 8.06 -3.95 10.31
N ARG A 118 6.84 -4.19 9.81
CA ARG A 118 6.64 -4.56 8.39
C ARG A 118 6.69 -3.40 7.42
N ALA A 119 6.21 -2.24 7.86
CA ALA A 119 6.31 -1.03 7.07
C ALA A 119 7.77 -0.56 6.97
N GLN A 120 8.63 -0.96 7.91
CA GLN A 120 10.08 -0.71 7.83
C GLN A 120 10.67 -1.33 6.55
N ARG A 121 11.68 -0.65 6.04
CA ARG A 121 12.47 -1.09 4.90
C ARG A 121 13.92 -1.05 5.31
N THR A 122 14.52 -2.22 5.46
CA THR A 122 15.98 -2.34 5.47
C THR A 122 16.50 -2.29 4.04
N ASP A 123 17.77 -1.97 3.85
CA ASP A 123 18.38 -2.01 2.51
C ASP A 123 18.27 -3.41 1.89
N THR A 124 18.37 -4.45 2.72
CA THR A 124 18.11 -5.84 2.34
C THR A 124 16.68 -6.05 1.84
N ASP A 125 15.68 -5.45 2.49
CA ASP A 125 14.29 -5.53 2.04
C ASP A 125 14.10 -4.86 0.67
N LEU A 126 14.75 -3.72 0.45
CA LEU A 126 14.72 -3.01 -0.84
C LEU A 126 15.33 -3.86 -1.96
N LEU A 127 16.43 -4.57 -1.69
CA LEU A 127 17.06 -5.49 -2.64
C LEU A 127 16.15 -6.67 -3.02
N HIS A 128 15.41 -7.22 -2.07
CA HIS A 128 14.47 -8.32 -2.33
C HIS A 128 13.12 -7.89 -2.90
N GLU A 129 12.79 -6.60 -2.80
CA GLU A 129 11.56 -6.03 -3.34
C GLU A 129 11.80 -5.40 -4.70
N TYR A 130 12.95 -5.61 -5.33
CA TYR A 130 13.23 -5.05 -6.64
C TYR A 130 12.31 -5.65 -7.70
N THR A 131 11.60 -4.82 -8.46
CA THR A 131 10.90 -5.30 -9.68
C THR A 131 11.87 -5.51 -10.83
N TYR A 132 13.14 -5.13 -10.64
CA TYR A 132 14.16 -5.00 -11.66
C TYR A 132 13.78 -4.03 -12.79
N TYR A 133 12.71 -3.25 -12.65
CA TYR A 133 12.43 -2.11 -13.52
C TYR A 133 13.29 -0.90 -13.08
N GLU A 134 14.61 -1.08 -13.07
CA GLU A 134 15.58 0.02 -12.95
C GLU A 134 16.06 0.41 -14.33
N ARG A 135 15.14 1.01 -15.08
CA ARG A 135 15.49 1.52 -16.39
C ARG A 135 16.25 2.84 -16.21
N HIS A 136 17.50 2.86 -16.66
CA HIS A 136 18.25 4.09 -16.82
C HIS A 136 17.70 4.88 -18.00
N CYS A 137 17.05 5.99 -17.70
CA CYS A 137 16.55 6.89 -18.72
C CYS A 137 17.62 7.86 -19.20
N ASN A 138 17.47 8.30 -20.44
CA ASN A 138 18.27 9.32 -21.10
C ASN A 138 17.37 10.23 -21.96
N GLN A 139 17.98 11.10 -22.78
CA GLN A 139 17.25 12.06 -23.61
C GLN A 139 16.19 11.43 -24.55
N TYR A 140 16.33 10.16 -24.94
CA TYR A 140 15.35 9.49 -25.81
C TYR A 140 14.06 9.12 -25.06
N ASP A 141 14.07 9.17 -23.73
CA ASP A 141 12.91 8.91 -22.87
C ASP A 141 12.03 10.14 -22.67
N ILE A 142 12.49 11.31 -23.14
CA ILE A 142 11.68 12.51 -23.16
C ILE A 142 10.57 12.33 -24.19
N SER A 143 9.33 12.36 -23.72
CA SER A 143 8.16 12.03 -24.55
C SER A 143 7.72 13.17 -25.46
N THR A 144 8.07 14.42 -25.13
CA THR A 144 7.83 15.60 -25.95
C THR A 144 8.71 16.78 -25.52
N HIS A 145 8.98 17.68 -26.46
CA HIS A 145 9.60 19.00 -26.23
C HIS A 145 8.62 20.15 -26.49
N THR A 146 7.34 19.85 -26.74
CA THR A 146 6.32 20.83 -27.11
C THR A 146 5.20 20.83 -26.09
N ALA A 147 4.90 21.98 -25.51
CA ALA A 147 3.87 22.08 -24.47
C ALA A 147 2.45 21.84 -25.00
N SER A 148 2.21 22.01 -26.31
CA SER A 148 0.93 21.64 -26.95
C SER A 148 0.62 20.16 -26.79
N ASP A 149 1.65 19.31 -26.78
CA ASP A 149 1.50 17.86 -26.64
C ASP A 149 1.13 17.48 -25.20
N LEU A 150 1.19 18.42 -24.24
CA LEU A 150 0.71 18.19 -22.88
C LEU A 150 -0.76 18.59 -22.70
N LEU A 151 -1.36 19.34 -23.63
CA LEU A 151 -2.78 19.70 -23.54
C LEU A 151 -3.63 18.43 -23.57
N LEU A 152 -4.46 18.23 -22.54
CA LEU A 152 -5.26 17.03 -22.40
C LEU A 152 -6.26 16.92 -23.57
N PRO A 153 -6.21 15.85 -24.37
CA PRO A 153 -7.20 15.61 -25.41
C PRO A 153 -8.57 15.26 -24.80
N GLU A 154 -9.65 15.52 -25.54
CA GLU A 154 -11.02 15.17 -25.11
C GLU A 154 -11.22 13.66 -24.90
N ARG A 155 -10.41 12.83 -25.58
CA ARG A 155 -10.44 11.37 -25.51
C ARG A 155 -9.04 10.85 -25.20
N ASP A 156 -8.96 9.69 -24.57
CA ASP A 156 -7.69 8.98 -24.32
C ASP A 156 -6.76 9.66 -23.30
N GLY A 157 -7.33 10.39 -22.35
CA GLY A 157 -6.57 11.10 -21.33
C GLY A 157 -5.66 10.20 -20.48
N VAL A 158 -6.03 8.92 -20.27
CA VAL A 158 -5.17 7.95 -19.59
C VAL A 158 -3.93 7.63 -20.39
N SER A 159 -4.05 7.32 -21.69
CA SER A 159 -2.87 7.07 -22.53
C SER A 159 -1.98 8.29 -22.63
N HIS A 160 -2.57 9.48 -22.70
CA HIS A 160 -1.85 10.75 -22.68
C HIS A 160 -1.02 10.91 -21.40
N MET A 161 -1.64 10.68 -20.24
CA MET A 161 -0.98 10.72 -18.94
C MET A 161 0.07 9.63 -18.76
N LEU A 162 -0.17 8.43 -19.28
CA LEU A 162 0.83 7.37 -19.27
C LEU A 162 2.00 7.72 -20.20
N GLN A 163 1.77 8.25 -21.40
CA GLN A 163 2.85 8.65 -22.31
C GLN A 163 3.73 9.78 -21.74
N HIS A 164 3.10 10.85 -21.24
CA HIS A 164 3.82 12.07 -20.87
C HIS A 164 4.12 12.19 -19.38
N GLY A 165 3.37 11.49 -18.54
CA GLY A 165 3.43 11.65 -17.08
C GLY A 165 2.77 12.93 -16.58
N ALA A 166 2.35 13.82 -17.47
CA ALA A 166 1.71 15.08 -17.15
C ALA A 166 0.68 15.48 -18.22
N ALA A 167 -0.36 16.21 -17.81
CA ALA A 167 -1.34 16.80 -18.69
C ALA A 167 -1.75 18.19 -18.22
N VAL A 168 -1.99 19.09 -19.17
CA VAL A 168 -2.54 20.43 -18.93
C VAL A 168 -4.03 20.40 -19.22
N ILE A 169 -4.82 20.78 -18.23
CA ILE A 169 -6.27 20.78 -18.24
C ILE A 169 -6.73 22.25 -18.22
N PRO A 170 -7.40 22.74 -19.28
CA PRO A 170 -7.83 24.13 -19.34
C PRO A 170 -8.94 24.40 -18.32
N GLN A 171 -8.94 25.61 -17.75
CA GLN A 171 -10.04 26.19 -16.96
C GLN A 171 -10.61 25.27 -15.86
N VAL A 172 -9.74 24.59 -15.10
CA VAL A 172 -10.16 23.79 -13.94
C VAL A 172 -10.85 24.67 -12.90
N LEU A 173 -10.36 25.91 -12.72
CA LEU A 173 -10.99 26.91 -11.87
C LEU A 173 -11.56 28.04 -12.71
N THR A 174 -12.73 28.54 -12.29
CA THR A 174 -13.32 29.74 -12.86
C THR A 174 -12.49 30.98 -12.50
N LYS A 175 -12.56 32.01 -13.35
CA LYS A 175 -11.83 33.27 -13.12
C LYS A 175 -12.15 33.88 -11.75
N HIS A 176 -13.42 33.86 -11.34
CA HIS A 176 -13.84 34.39 -10.04
C HIS A 176 -13.22 33.60 -8.88
N THR A 177 -13.25 32.27 -8.94
CA THR A 177 -12.66 31.41 -7.92
C THR A 177 -11.15 31.59 -7.83
N VAL A 178 -10.47 31.76 -8.96
CA VAL A 178 -9.03 32.10 -9.01
C VAL A 178 -8.72 33.39 -8.27
N GLU A 179 -9.46 34.46 -8.54
CA GLU A 179 -9.26 35.79 -7.93
C GLU A 179 -9.48 35.75 -6.41
N GLU A 180 -10.58 35.18 -5.96
CA GLU A 180 -10.93 35.06 -4.54
C GLU A 180 -9.96 34.15 -3.78
N LEU A 181 -9.61 32.99 -4.35
CA LEU A 181 -8.68 32.06 -3.73
C LEU A 181 -7.27 32.67 -3.62
N ARG A 182 -6.83 33.39 -4.65
CA ARG A 182 -5.54 34.10 -4.62
C ARG A 182 -5.52 35.16 -3.54
N ALA A 183 -6.57 35.99 -3.45
CA ALA A 183 -6.67 37.04 -2.45
C ALA A 183 -6.59 36.45 -1.03
N TYR A 184 -7.32 35.35 -0.79
CA TYR A 184 -7.26 34.62 0.48
C TYR A 184 -5.86 34.07 0.79
N ILE A 185 -5.21 33.38 -0.15
CA ILE A 185 -3.87 32.81 0.08
C ILE A 185 -2.84 33.91 0.33
N MET A 186 -2.89 35.00 -0.43
CA MET A 186 -2.00 36.14 -0.23
C MET A 186 -2.18 36.78 1.16
N HIS A 187 -3.41 36.90 1.64
CA HIS A 187 -3.70 37.32 3.00
C HIS A 187 -3.16 36.30 4.03
N ARG A 188 -3.41 35.01 3.80
CA ARG A 188 -3.00 33.93 4.71
C ARG A 188 -1.48 33.80 4.83
N ASN A 189 -0.72 34.02 3.74
CA ASN A 189 0.74 34.02 3.71
C ASN A 189 1.36 34.89 4.81
N ALA A 190 0.78 36.07 5.06
CA ALA A 190 1.27 37.00 6.08
C ALA A 190 1.08 36.48 7.52
N ALA A 191 0.18 35.52 7.71
CA ALA A 191 -0.12 34.89 9.00
C ALA A 191 0.53 33.50 9.17
N VAL A 192 1.23 32.98 8.14
CA VAL A 192 1.90 31.68 8.24
C VAL A 192 3.12 31.84 9.15
N THR A 193 3.19 30.98 10.17
CA THR A 193 4.35 30.89 11.05
C THR A 193 5.33 29.84 10.56
N ASP A 194 6.60 29.90 10.97
CA ASP A 194 7.61 28.87 10.66
C ASP A 194 7.18 27.45 11.08
N ARG A 195 6.29 27.34 12.07
CA ARG A 195 5.74 26.05 12.52
C ARG A 195 4.67 25.48 11.60
N GLU A 196 3.98 26.35 10.87
CA GLU A 196 2.96 25.98 9.89
C GLU A 196 3.56 25.78 8.49
N ALA A 197 4.63 26.51 8.19
CA ALA A 197 5.34 26.39 6.94
C ALA A 197 5.98 25.00 6.79
N TYR A 198 5.78 24.41 5.62
CA TYR A 198 6.48 23.21 5.21
C TYR A 198 7.82 23.58 4.56
N PRO A 199 8.90 22.83 4.87
CA PRO A 199 10.17 23.04 4.21
C PRO A 199 10.01 22.68 2.74
N VAL A 200 10.46 23.57 1.87
CA VAL A 200 10.57 23.33 0.43
C VAL A 200 12.04 23.41 0.04
N SER A 201 12.45 22.63 -0.97
CA SER A 201 13.81 22.70 -1.49
C SER A 201 14.11 24.14 -1.92
N GLN A 202 15.26 24.66 -1.47
CA GLN A 202 15.66 26.05 -1.67
C GLN A 202 14.56 27.04 -1.28
N GLY A 203 14.09 26.93 -0.03
CA GLY A 203 12.93 27.67 0.46
C GLY A 203 13.14 29.16 0.69
N GLU A 204 14.33 29.71 0.43
CA GLU A 204 14.52 31.16 0.42
C GLU A 204 13.55 31.80 -0.57
N SER A 205 12.84 32.83 -0.11
CA SER A 205 11.78 33.49 -0.89
C SER A 205 10.65 32.54 -1.33
N ARG A 206 10.33 31.52 -0.52
CA ARG A 206 9.13 30.69 -0.67
C ARG A 206 8.42 30.43 0.65
N VAL A 207 7.12 30.21 0.57
CA VAL A 207 6.33 29.64 1.67
C VAL A 207 5.40 28.57 1.11
N SER A 208 5.31 27.45 1.84
CA SER A 208 4.38 26.35 1.55
C SER A 208 3.67 25.97 2.84
N TYR A 209 2.37 25.69 2.78
CA TYR A 209 1.60 25.24 3.95
C TYR A 209 0.32 24.53 3.51
N GLY A 210 -0.24 23.74 4.42
CA GLY A 210 -1.49 23.00 4.20
C GLY A 210 -2.70 23.91 4.42
N ILE A 211 -3.75 23.71 3.64
CA ILE A 211 -5.01 24.45 3.72
C ILE A 211 -6.14 23.50 4.12
N ASP A 212 -7.01 23.94 5.03
CA ASP A 212 -8.21 23.20 5.40
C ASP A 212 -9.29 23.43 4.33
N ALA A 213 -9.97 22.37 3.87
CA ALA A 213 -11.04 22.48 2.88
C ALA A 213 -12.17 23.43 3.28
N THR A 214 -12.31 23.70 4.57
CA THR A 214 -13.31 24.58 5.19
C THR A 214 -12.73 25.89 5.72
N GLU A 215 -11.44 26.18 5.50
CA GLU A 215 -10.77 27.38 6.05
C GLU A 215 -11.38 28.69 5.51
N HIS A 216 -11.81 28.69 4.25
CA HIS A 216 -12.36 29.86 3.57
C HIS A 216 -13.36 29.45 2.47
N PRO A 217 -14.43 30.23 2.20
CA PRO A 217 -15.38 29.95 1.12
C PRO A 217 -14.71 29.78 -0.25
N ALA A 218 -13.69 30.58 -0.57
CA ALA A 218 -12.94 30.46 -1.82
C ALA A 218 -12.21 29.10 -1.96
N VAL A 219 -11.72 28.53 -0.85
CA VAL A 219 -11.10 27.19 -0.84
C VAL A 219 -12.17 26.13 -1.09
N THR A 220 -13.30 26.23 -0.39
CA THR A 220 -14.44 25.32 -0.59
C THR A 220 -14.93 25.34 -2.04
N GLN A 221 -15.06 26.53 -2.64
CA GLN A 221 -15.48 26.68 -4.03
C GLN A 221 -14.46 26.09 -5.01
N ALA A 222 -13.16 26.36 -4.80
CA ALA A 222 -12.11 25.79 -5.65
C ALA A 222 -12.07 24.25 -5.60
N LEU A 223 -12.21 23.66 -4.41
CA LEU A 223 -12.24 22.21 -4.25
C LEU A 223 -13.49 21.59 -4.89
N LYS A 224 -14.63 22.28 -4.83
CA LYS A 224 -15.85 21.87 -5.52
C LYS A 224 -15.64 21.87 -7.03
N GLU A 225 -15.09 22.95 -7.60
CA GLU A 225 -14.78 23.04 -9.04
C GLU A 225 -13.82 21.94 -9.49
N VAL A 226 -12.74 21.68 -8.73
CA VAL A 226 -11.82 20.56 -8.98
C VAL A 226 -12.56 19.21 -9.00
N ALA A 227 -13.47 19.00 -8.06
CA ALA A 227 -14.19 17.73 -7.89
C ALA A 227 -15.33 17.49 -8.88
N GLU A 228 -15.84 18.56 -9.48
CA GLU A 228 -16.93 18.54 -10.46
C GLU A 228 -16.43 18.74 -11.90
N HIS A 229 -15.14 19.04 -12.10
CA HIS A 229 -14.58 19.33 -13.42
C HIS A 229 -14.74 18.13 -14.39
N PRO A 230 -15.37 18.32 -15.56
CA PRO A 230 -15.86 17.24 -16.42
C PRO A 230 -14.75 16.40 -17.06
N LEU A 231 -13.58 16.98 -17.33
CA LEU A 231 -12.44 16.23 -17.88
C LEU A 231 -11.55 15.62 -16.79
N LEU A 232 -11.45 16.30 -15.64
CA LEU A 232 -10.49 15.91 -14.60
C LEU A 232 -11.01 14.73 -13.79
N ARG A 233 -12.30 14.75 -13.41
CA ARG A 233 -12.89 13.72 -12.57
C ARG A 233 -12.84 12.33 -13.24
N PRO A 234 -13.31 12.13 -14.49
CA PRO A 234 -13.22 10.83 -15.15
C PRO A 234 -11.78 10.39 -15.34
N LEU A 235 -10.88 11.31 -15.70
CA LEU A 235 -9.46 11.03 -15.85
C LEU A 235 -8.85 10.51 -14.54
N LEU A 236 -9.08 11.17 -13.40
CA LEU A 236 -8.60 10.72 -12.10
C LEU A 236 -9.18 9.34 -11.71
N GLN A 237 -10.46 9.12 -11.98
CA GLN A 237 -11.12 7.86 -11.66
C GLN A 237 -10.53 6.69 -12.45
N GLU A 238 -10.25 6.91 -13.74
CA GLU A 238 -9.65 5.91 -14.61
C GLU A 238 -8.17 5.69 -14.28
N LEU A 239 -7.40 6.77 -14.08
CA LEU A 239 -5.98 6.73 -13.72
C LEU A 239 -5.74 5.92 -12.45
N LEU A 240 -6.52 6.18 -11.42
CA LEU A 240 -6.37 5.56 -10.10
C LEU A 240 -7.14 4.24 -9.98
N GLY A 241 -7.95 3.90 -10.99
CA GLY A 241 -8.84 2.75 -10.98
C GLY A 241 -9.82 2.82 -9.81
N ASP A 242 -10.29 4.00 -9.43
CA ASP A 242 -11.16 4.20 -8.27
C ASP A 242 -12.21 5.26 -8.57
N ILE A 243 -13.48 4.93 -8.37
CA ILE A 243 -14.61 5.85 -8.61
C ILE A 243 -14.59 7.09 -7.71
N ASP A 244 -13.84 7.06 -6.60
CA ASP A 244 -13.77 8.14 -5.64
C ASP A 244 -12.36 8.24 -5.00
N PRO A 245 -11.34 8.75 -5.71
CA PRO A 245 -9.97 8.83 -5.21
C PRO A 245 -9.81 9.48 -3.84
N ALA A 246 -8.81 9.03 -3.06
CA ALA A 246 -8.44 9.69 -1.81
C ALA A 246 -7.76 11.04 -2.07
N VAL A 247 -7.98 12.00 -1.18
CA VAL A 247 -7.25 13.27 -1.17
C VAL A 247 -6.12 13.18 -0.15
N ALA A 248 -4.89 13.43 -0.59
CA ALA A 248 -3.69 13.29 0.23
C ALA A 248 -2.92 14.58 0.45
N GLU A 249 -3.31 15.65 -0.24
CA GLU A 249 -2.70 16.96 -0.11
C GLU A 249 -3.71 18.05 -0.50
N ILE A 250 -3.71 19.13 0.26
CA ILE A 250 -4.34 20.40 -0.09
C ILE A 250 -3.39 21.48 0.41
N THR A 251 -2.60 22.07 -0.49
CA THR A 251 -1.52 22.99 -0.14
C THR A 251 -1.53 24.25 -1.01
N ALA A 252 -0.88 25.29 -0.51
CA ALA A 252 -0.52 26.44 -1.32
C ALA A 252 0.98 26.69 -1.23
N ILE A 253 1.59 27.01 -2.37
CA ILE A 253 2.98 27.45 -2.47
C ILE A 253 3.00 28.85 -3.05
N THR A 254 3.64 29.77 -2.34
CA THR A 254 3.92 31.12 -2.84
C THR A 254 5.42 31.30 -3.04
N SER A 255 5.82 31.87 -4.17
CA SER A 255 7.20 32.25 -4.47
C SER A 255 7.28 33.73 -4.80
N TRP A 256 8.22 34.42 -4.17
CA TRP A 256 8.47 35.85 -4.38
C TRP A 256 9.65 36.07 -5.33
N ALA A 257 9.78 37.27 -5.87
CA ALA A 257 10.97 37.67 -6.61
C ALA A 257 12.23 37.42 -5.78
N GLY A 258 13.24 36.80 -6.40
CA GLY A 258 14.44 36.32 -5.73
C GLY A 258 14.44 34.83 -5.38
N ALA A 259 13.31 34.13 -5.51
CA ALA A 259 13.27 32.68 -5.37
C ALA A 259 14.14 32.01 -6.45
N VAL A 260 15.08 31.14 -6.05
CA VAL A 260 16.02 30.42 -6.96
C VAL A 260 15.44 29.12 -7.51
N SER A 261 15.88 28.60 -8.65
CA SER A 261 15.30 27.37 -9.24
C SER A 261 15.54 26.14 -8.37
N GLN A 262 14.46 25.52 -7.89
CA GLN A 262 14.53 24.28 -7.12
C GLN A 262 15.36 23.21 -7.86
N VAL A 263 15.98 22.31 -7.09
CA VAL A 263 16.60 21.10 -7.67
C VAL A 263 15.53 20.29 -8.40
N TRP A 264 15.90 19.61 -9.48
CA TRP A 264 14.95 18.70 -10.11
C TRP A 264 14.64 17.55 -9.16
N HIS A 265 13.38 17.20 -9.09
CA HIS A 265 12.94 16.10 -8.24
C HIS A 265 11.63 15.50 -8.75
N PRO A 266 11.43 14.20 -8.53
CA PRO A 266 10.10 13.64 -8.38
C PRO A 266 9.56 13.94 -6.96
N ASP A 267 8.24 14.04 -6.83
CA ASP A 267 7.55 14.19 -5.55
C ASP A 267 7.67 12.90 -4.71
N THR A 268 7.73 11.75 -5.38
CA THR A 268 8.07 10.46 -4.76
C THR A 268 9.57 10.28 -4.64
N LYS A 269 10.06 9.89 -3.46
CA LYS A 269 11.46 9.47 -3.27
C LYS A 269 11.75 8.23 -4.12
N SER A 270 13.02 8.04 -4.49
CA SER A 270 13.46 6.91 -5.31
C SER A 270 13.08 5.56 -4.68
N ASP A 271 13.22 5.43 -3.37
CA ASP A 271 12.78 4.25 -2.60
C ASP A 271 11.25 4.10 -2.57
N GLY A 272 10.48 5.17 -2.65
CA GLY A 272 9.02 5.15 -2.73
C GLY A 272 8.43 4.83 -4.10
N ASN A 273 9.28 4.59 -5.10
CA ASN A 273 8.84 4.43 -6.48
C ASN A 273 8.14 3.07 -6.70
N ALA A 274 6.86 3.13 -7.09
CA ALA A 274 6.00 1.95 -7.32
C ALA A 274 6.44 1.05 -8.48
N LEU A 275 7.31 1.58 -9.33
CA LEU A 275 7.89 0.89 -10.48
C LEU A 275 9.17 0.21 -10.10
N LYS A 276 10.06 0.90 -9.37
CA LYS A 276 11.35 0.37 -8.93
C LYS A 276 11.16 -0.78 -7.95
N PHE A 277 10.19 -0.65 -7.04
CA PHE A 277 9.92 -1.63 -6.00
C PHE A 277 8.57 -2.31 -6.19
N ALA A 278 8.57 -3.61 -5.95
CA ALA A 278 7.46 -4.51 -6.13
C ALA A 278 6.33 -4.21 -5.16
N ARG A 279 6.55 -3.44 -4.10
CA ARG A 279 5.47 -3.03 -3.21
C ARG A 279 4.35 -2.36 -4.00
N THR A 280 3.13 -2.67 -3.60
CA THR A 280 1.94 -1.98 -4.03
C THR A 280 1.97 -0.60 -3.39
N TYR A 281 2.70 0.35 -3.97
CA TYR A 281 2.54 1.75 -3.63
C TYR A 281 1.32 2.30 -4.34
N SER A 282 0.57 3.17 -3.66
CA SER A 282 -0.52 3.90 -4.28
C SER A 282 0.05 4.88 -5.29
N HIS A 283 -0.47 4.78 -6.51
CA HIS A 283 -0.22 5.76 -7.54
C HIS A 283 -0.86 7.08 -7.14
N SER A 284 -0.19 8.14 -7.54
CA SER A 284 -0.41 9.46 -7.00
C SER A 284 -0.22 10.53 -8.06
N TYR A 285 -1.15 11.47 -8.07
CA TYR A 285 -1.17 12.55 -9.06
C TYR A 285 -1.43 13.87 -8.34
N SER A 286 -0.58 14.85 -8.59
CA SER A 286 -0.68 16.20 -8.03
C SER A 286 -1.22 17.15 -9.10
N LEU A 287 -2.27 17.90 -8.77
CA LEU A 287 -2.84 18.92 -9.63
C LEU A 287 -2.31 20.30 -9.22
N PHE A 288 -1.53 20.93 -10.08
CA PHE A 288 -0.94 22.25 -9.87
C PHE A 288 -1.80 23.32 -10.54
N LEU A 289 -2.34 24.25 -9.75
CA LEU A 289 -3.25 25.31 -10.20
C LEU A 289 -2.63 26.70 -9.93
N PRO A 290 -2.00 27.35 -10.93
CA PRO A 290 -1.61 28.75 -10.80
C PRO A 290 -2.84 29.64 -10.61
N LEU A 291 -2.77 30.57 -9.65
CA LEU A 291 -3.86 31.50 -9.37
C LEU A 291 -3.70 32.86 -10.05
N GLN A 292 -2.83 32.93 -11.05
CA GLN A 292 -2.59 34.06 -11.93
C GLN A 292 -1.84 33.56 -13.17
N ASN A 293 -1.72 34.39 -14.20
CA ASN A 293 -0.86 34.05 -15.34
C ASN A 293 0.60 33.98 -14.88
N VAL A 294 1.29 32.88 -15.17
CA VAL A 294 2.69 32.65 -14.76
C VAL A 294 3.60 32.66 -15.97
N THR A 295 4.43 33.69 -16.10
CA THR A 295 5.44 33.78 -17.16
C THR A 295 6.68 32.94 -16.84
N GLU A 296 7.58 32.79 -17.80
CA GLU A 296 8.91 32.19 -17.56
C GLU A 296 9.65 32.91 -16.43
N ARG A 297 9.67 34.25 -16.43
CA ARG A 297 10.39 35.07 -15.43
C ARG A 297 9.76 35.06 -14.04
N MET A 298 8.46 34.75 -13.93
CA MET A 298 7.82 34.47 -12.64
C MET A 298 8.17 33.07 -12.10
N GLY A 299 8.89 32.27 -12.89
CA GLY A 299 9.24 30.90 -12.60
C GLY A 299 8.07 29.95 -12.85
N ALA A 300 7.59 29.80 -14.08
CA ALA A 300 6.67 28.68 -14.34
C ALA A 300 7.35 27.34 -14.00
N THR A 301 6.60 26.36 -13.49
CA THR A 301 7.15 25.02 -13.19
C THR A 301 7.74 24.41 -14.46
N ASP A 302 8.98 23.93 -14.37
CA ASP A 302 9.59 23.15 -15.44
C ASP A 302 9.22 21.67 -15.26
N LEU A 303 8.88 21.01 -16.37
CA LEU A 303 8.63 19.58 -16.44
C LEU A 303 9.68 18.87 -17.29
N CYS A 304 9.83 17.58 -17.04
CA CYS A 304 10.63 16.66 -17.84
C CYS A 304 9.73 15.49 -18.32
N PRO A 305 8.93 15.68 -19.39
CA PRO A 305 7.89 14.73 -19.78
C PRO A 305 8.44 13.34 -20.09
N GLY A 306 7.73 12.29 -19.65
CA GLY A 306 8.14 10.87 -19.83
C GLY A 306 9.05 10.32 -18.72
N THR A 307 9.49 11.15 -17.77
CA THR A 307 10.43 10.71 -16.73
C THR A 307 9.81 9.96 -15.56
N HIS A 308 8.50 9.89 -15.47
CA HIS A 308 7.83 9.01 -14.51
C HIS A 308 8.15 7.53 -14.73
N TYR A 309 8.72 7.16 -15.89
CA TYR A 309 9.25 5.83 -16.18
C TYR A 309 10.67 5.56 -15.63
N CYS A 310 11.26 6.53 -14.95
CA CYS A 310 12.70 6.53 -14.68
C CYS A 310 12.98 6.28 -13.21
N ALA A 311 14.05 5.52 -12.96
CA ALA A 311 14.47 5.10 -11.63
C ALA A 311 15.83 5.71 -11.21
N ASN A 312 16.50 6.41 -12.13
CA ASN A 312 17.81 7.04 -11.94
C ASN A 312 17.71 8.56 -11.72
N ASP A 313 18.83 9.17 -11.35
CA ASP A 313 19.00 10.63 -11.35
C ASP A 313 18.96 11.16 -12.79
N LEU A 314 18.20 12.22 -13.00
CA LEU A 314 17.92 12.82 -14.30
C LEU A 314 18.21 14.32 -14.34
N ASP A 315 18.89 14.90 -13.35
CA ASP A 315 19.19 16.34 -13.30
C ASP A 315 19.72 16.88 -14.64
N ALA A 316 20.77 16.27 -15.18
CA ALA A 316 21.39 16.70 -16.43
C ALA A 316 20.49 16.49 -17.66
N VAL A 317 19.73 15.38 -17.69
CA VAL A 317 18.81 15.07 -18.79
C VAL A 317 17.67 16.08 -18.80
N CYS A 318 17.11 16.36 -17.63
CA CYS A 318 15.99 17.28 -17.49
C CYS A 318 16.42 18.74 -17.67
N GLU A 319 17.61 19.15 -17.25
CA GLU A 319 18.09 20.50 -17.55
C GLU A 319 18.21 20.75 -19.05
N ALA A 320 18.74 19.76 -19.80
CA ALA A 320 18.91 19.87 -21.25
C ALA A 320 17.58 19.80 -22.02
N ASN A 321 16.52 19.22 -21.43
CA ASN A 321 15.24 18.94 -22.09
C ASN A 321 14.04 19.54 -21.36
N LYS A 322 14.27 20.58 -20.54
CA LYS A 322 13.23 21.17 -19.69
C LYS A 322 12.11 21.77 -20.53
N LEU A 323 10.88 21.55 -20.08
CA LEU A 323 9.69 22.13 -20.68
C LEU A 323 8.96 22.96 -19.63
N GLY A 324 9.08 24.29 -19.72
CA GLY A 324 8.37 25.20 -18.82
C GLY A 324 6.87 25.22 -19.11
N LEU A 325 6.03 25.10 -18.08
CA LEU A 325 4.56 25.12 -18.23
C LEU A 325 4.02 26.42 -18.84
N HIS A 326 4.79 27.52 -18.81
CA HIS A 326 4.42 28.77 -19.49
C HIS A 326 4.22 28.61 -21.00
N LEU A 327 4.88 27.63 -21.61
CA LEU A 327 4.77 27.33 -23.03
C LEU A 327 3.41 26.73 -23.41
N ALA A 328 2.63 26.24 -22.44
CA ALA A 328 1.32 25.64 -22.68
C ALA A 328 0.19 26.66 -22.88
N GLY A 329 0.45 27.95 -22.63
CA GLY A 329 -0.56 29.00 -22.82
C GLY A 329 -0.58 29.62 -24.22
N PRO A 330 -1.45 30.63 -24.41
CA PRO A 330 -1.56 31.34 -25.68
C PRO A 330 -0.19 31.89 -26.10
N GLN A 331 0.25 31.53 -27.32
CA GLN A 331 1.53 31.94 -27.89
C GLN A 331 2.78 31.52 -27.07
N GLY A 332 2.64 30.60 -26.11
CA GLY A 332 3.74 30.13 -25.26
C GLY A 332 4.30 31.16 -24.29
N GLN A 333 3.54 32.22 -23.95
CA GLN A 333 4.04 33.33 -23.14
C GLN A 333 3.88 33.12 -21.63
N TYR A 334 2.81 32.45 -21.20
CA TYR A 334 2.49 32.28 -19.79
C TYR A 334 1.60 31.05 -19.57
N PHE A 335 1.63 30.46 -18.38
CA PHE A 335 0.69 29.42 -17.98
C PHE A 335 -0.57 30.10 -17.43
N PRO A 336 -1.75 29.94 -18.05
CA PRO A 336 -2.93 30.73 -17.68
C PRO A 336 -3.45 30.43 -16.28
N ALA A 337 -3.95 31.47 -15.61
CA ALA A 337 -4.59 31.32 -14.31
C ALA A 337 -5.79 30.37 -14.38
N GLY A 338 -5.94 29.49 -13.40
CA GLY A 338 -7.05 28.52 -13.32
C GLY A 338 -6.94 27.32 -14.27
N HIS A 339 -5.96 27.28 -15.17
CA HIS A 339 -5.58 26.02 -15.83
C HIS A 339 -4.91 25.10 -14.80
N GLY A 340 -5.08 23.78 -14.93
CA GLY A 340 -4.43 22.80 -14.06
C GLY A 340 -3.34 22.02 -14.80
N ALA A 341 -2.21 21.76 -14.16
CA ALA A 341 -1.26 20.75 -14.61
C ALA A 341 -1.38 19.52 -13.70
N LEU A 342 -1.95 18.44 -14.21
CA LEU A 342 -2.00 17.15 -13.51
C LEU A 342 -0.70 16.41 -13.77
N ILE A 343 0.05 16.09 -12.72
CA ILE A 343 1.39 15.52 -12.81
C ILE A 343 1.42 14.20 -12.04
N ASN A 344 1.90 13.12 -12.67
CA ASN A 344 2.25 11.90 -11.96
C ASN A 344 3.45 12.20 -11.06
N GLN A 345 3.37 11.86 -9.78
CA GLN A 345 4.39 12.28 -8.79
C GLN A 345 5.79 11.69 -9.01
N HIS A 346 5.95 10.72 -9.92
CA HIS A 346 7.26 10.24 -10.36
C HIS A 346 7.88 11.09 -11.48
N VAL A 347 7.13 12.02 -12.10
CA VAL A 347 7.68 12.94 -13.11
C VAL A 347 8.67 13.89 -12.43
N TRP A 348 9.84 14.00 -13.02
CA TRP A 348 10.84 14.97 -12.64
C TRP A 348 10.38 16.36 -13.03
N HIS A 349 10.32 17.25 -12.04
CA HIS A 349 9.91 18.63 -12.21
C HIS A 349 10.68 19.54 -11.24
N ARG A 350 10.52 20.85 -11.40
CA ARG A 350 11.00 21.83 -10.43
C ARG A 350 10.22 23.14 -10.50
N GLY A 351 10.13 23.84 -9.38
CA GLY A 351 9.77 25.26 -9.38
C GLY A 351 10.94 26.12 -9.86
N SER A 352 10.82 26.72 -11.04
CA SER A 352 11.84 27.63 -11.60
C SER A 352 11.98 28.92 -10.81
N ALA A 353 13.09 29.63 -11.04
CA ALA A 353 13.42 30.88 -10.39
C ALA A 353 12.41 32.00 -10.72
N HIS A 354 12.06 32.80 -9.71
CA HIS A 354 11.26 34.00 -9.89
C HIS A 354 12.19 35.21 -10.00
N THR A 355 12.52 35.61 -11.23
CA THR A 355 13.50 36.65 -11.55
C THR A 355 12.88 37.99 -11.93
N ASP A 356 11.54 38.07 -12.03
CA ASP A 356 10.84 39.33 -12.30
C ASP A 356 10.50 40.06 -10.99
N PRO A 357 11.16 41.19 -10.65
CA PRO A 357 10.84 41.95 -9.43
C PRO A 357 9.52 42.74 -9.53
N GLU A 358 9.05 43.02 -10.74
CA GLU A 358 7.84 43.81 -10.98
C GLU A 358 6.58 42.94 -11.08
N ALA A 359 6.76 41.63 -11.28
CA ALA A 359 5.66 40.69 -11.35
C ALA A 359 5.07 40.39 -9.95
N PRO A 360 3.76 40.13 -9.85
CA PRO A 360 3.15 39.74 -8.58
C PRO A 360 3.63 38.35 -8.15
N HIS A 361 3.55 38.04 -6.85
CA HIS A 361 4.06 36.77 -6.32
C HIS A 361 3.43 35.54 -6.99
N ARG A 362 4.24 34.55 -7.37
CA ARG A 362 3.79 33.28 -7.94
C ARG A 362 3.01 32.49 -6.88
N VAL A 363 1.74 32.16 -7.09
CA VAL A 363 0.92 31.37 -6.15
C VAL A 363 0.37 30.18 -6.90
N VAL A 364 0.61 28.99 -6.34
CA VAL A 364 0.14 27.72 -6.88
C VAL A 364 -0.65 27.03 -5.78
N PHE A 365 -1.90 26.67 -6.08
CA PHE A 365 -2.73 25.81 -5.25
C PHE A 365 -2.55 24.36 -5.73
N ILE A 366 -2.31 23.44 -4.81
CA ILE A 366 -2.00 22.04 -5.14
C ILE A 366 -2.98 21.11 -4.43
N VAL A 367 -3.53 20.17 -5.19
CA VAL A 367 -4.38 19.09 -4.67
C VAL A 367 -3.86 17.76 -5.19
N SER A 368 -3.55 16.83 -4.28
CA SER A 368 -2.98 15.54 -4.66
C SER A 368 -3.96 14.40 -4.39
N PHE A 369 -4.06 13.49 -5.35
CA PHE A 369 -5.00 12.37 -5.36
C PHE A 369 -4.27 11.05 -5.35
N LEU A 370 -4.80 10.10 -4.59
CA LEU A 370 -4.28 8.74 -4.47
C LEU A 370 -5.39 7.73 -4.71
N ALA A 371 -5.00 6.54 -5.15
CA ALA A 371 -5.92 5.42 -5.11
C ALA A 371 -6.20 5.05 -3.64
N ARG A 372 -7.46 4.76 -3.31
CA ARG A 372 -7.85 4.45 -1.93
C ARG A 372 -7.36 3.06 -1.52
N PRO A 373 -7.05 2.86 -0.22
CA PRO A 373 -6.93 1.52 0.30
C PRO A 373 -8.31 0.87 0.28
N ARG A 374 -8.51 -0.16 -0.54
CA ARG A 374 -9.76 -0.91 -0.54
C ARG A 374 -9.76 -1.90 0.63
N VAL A 375 -10.12 -1.43 1.83
CA VAL A 375 -10.14 -2.23 3.08
C VAL A 375 -10.97 -3.52 2.94
N HIS A 376 -12.06 -3.49 2.16
CA HIS A 376 -12.90 -4.67 1.91
C HIS A 376 -12.42 -5.52 0.71
N ALA A 377 -11.73 -4.90 -0.24
CA ALA A 377 -11.16 -5.58 -1.40
C ALA A 377 -9.69 -5.92 -1.21
N ASN A 378 -9.22 -5.94 0.05
CA ASN A 378 -8.02 -6.67 0.40
C ASN A 378 -6.76 -6.06 -0.26
N ASP A 379 -6.77 -4.74 -0.37
CA ASP A 379 -5.76 -3.95 -1.08
C ASP A 379 -4.65 -3.49 -0.13
N ALA A 380 -3.46 -4.07 -0.30
CA ALA A 380 -2.29 -3.80 0.52
C ALA A 380 -1.52 -2.53 0.09
N ARG A 381 -2.16 -1.64 -0.69
CA ARG A 381 -1.48 -0.45 -1.20
C ARG A 381 -1.03 0.50 -0.09
N GLN A 382 0.24 0.87 -0.14
CA GLN A 382 0.93 1.75 0.81
C GLN A 382 1.03 3.15 0.24
N LEU A 383 1.08 4.14 1.11
CA LEU A 383 1.58 5.46 0.76
C LEU A 383 3.04 5.35 0.33
N SER A 384 3.34 5.83 -0.88
CA SER A 384 4.69 5.96 -1.41
C SER A 384 5.51 6.93 -0.55
N ARG A 385 6.84 6.73 -0.53
CA ARG A 385 7.76 7.67 0.12
C ARG A 385 7.87 8.90 -0.77
N GLY A 386 7.85 10.10 -0.19
CA GLY A 386 7.80 11.36 -0.92
C GLY A 386 7.58 12.59 -0.05
N THR A 387 7.56 13.76 -0.69
CA THR A 387 7.39 15.09 -0.10
C THR A 387 5.92 15.49 0.08
N TYR A 388 4.99 14.93 -0.68
CA TYR A 388 3.59 15.39 -0.87
C TYR A 388 2.56 15.05 0.23
N PHE A 389 2.97 14.68 1.45
CA PHE A 389 2.02 14.50 2.57
C PHE A 389 1.88 15.75 3.43
N HIS A 390 1.84 16.89 2.78
CA HIS A 390 1.67 18.22 3.35
C HIS A 390 0.19 18.53 3.64
N GLN A 391 -0.56 17.52 4.08
CA GLN A 391 -1.97 17.63 4.41
C GLN A 391 -2.16 18.00 5.88
N LYS A 392 -3.08 18.94 6.15
CA LYS A 392 -3.53 19.20 7.53
C LYS A 392 -4.12 17.93 8.15
N TRP A 393 -3.82 17.70 9.42
CA TRP A 393 -4.15 16.45 10.11
C TRP A 393 -5.65 16.11 10.11
N ASN A 394 -6.52 17.12 10.05
CA ASN A 394 -7.97 16.95 10.03
C ASN A 394 -8.55 16.75 8.61
N MET A 395 -7.71 16.83 7.57
CA MET A 395 -8.09 16.61 6.17
C MET A 395 -7.85 15.17 5.69
N TRP A 396 -7.24 14.32 6.53
CA TRP A 396 -7.18 12.89 6.23
C TRP A 396 -8.57 12.24 6.27
N GLY A 397 -8.73 11.13 5.56
CA GLY A 397 -9.95 10.35 5.48
C GLY A 397 -10.94 10.83 4.42
N HIS A 398 -10.67 11.95 3.74
CA HIS A 398 -11.53 12.53 2.69
C HIS A 398 -11.20 12.01 1.28
N THR A 399 -12.17 12.13 0.39
CA THR A 399 -12.11 11.69 -1.01
C THR A 399 -12.53 12.79 -1.98
N LEU A 400 -12.39 12.54 -3.28
CA LEU A 400 -12.82 13.46 -4.35
C LEU A 400 -14.30 13.84 -4.21
N GLN A 401 -15.17 12.89 -3.87
CA GLN A 401 -16.59 13.14 -3.62
C GLN A 401 -16.80 14.08 -2.43
N ASP A 402 -15.98 14.01 -1.38
CA ASP A 402 -16.08 14.93 -0.25
C ASP A 402 -15.77 16.36 -0.64
N LEU A 403 -14.85 16.58 -1.59
CA LEU A 403 -14.52 17.91 -2.08
C LEU A 403 -15.74 18.65 -2.69
N GLN A 404 -16.72 17.91 -3.24
CA GLN A 404 -17.99 18.46 -3.76
C GLN A 404 -18.86 19.08 -2.67
N ASP A 405 -18.71 18.61 -1.44
CA ASP A 405 -19.40 19.11 -0.26
C ASP A 405 -18.40 19.24 0.90
N ALA A 406 -17.49 20.21 0.76
CA ALA A 406 -16.51 20.51 1.81
C ALA A 406 -17.20 20.91 3.13
N SER A 407 -18.46 21.36 3.11
CA SER A 407 -19.21 21.66 4.34
C SER A 407 -19.37 20.43 5.23
N SER A 408 -19.42 19.24 4.63
CA SER A 408 -19.43 17.96 5.34
C SER A 408 -18.12 17.64 6.08
N MET A 409 -17.04 18.37 5.78
CA MET A 409 -15.73 18.26 6.43
C MET A 409 -15.57 19.23 7.61
N ARG A 410 -16.61 19.97 7.99
CA ARG A 410 -16.54 20.84 9.18
C ARG A 410 -16.34 20.02 10.45
N TRP A 411 -15.78 20.66 11.46
CA TRP A 411 -15.72 20.09 12.81
C TRP A 411 -17.15 19.79 13.31
N PRO A 412 -17.40 18.66 14.00
CA PRO A 412 -16.43 17.64 14.43
C PRO A 412 -16.17 16.54 13.39
N PHE A 413 -16.86 16.54 12.26
CA PHE A 413 -16.86 15.44 11.30
C PHE A 413 -15.51 15.24 10.59
N SER A 414 -14.74 16.31 10.31
CA SER A 414 -13.36 16.16 9.81
C SER A 414 -12.50 15.33 10.75
N VAL A 415 -12.57 15.59 12.05
CA VAL A 415 -11.78 14.87 13.05
C VAL A 415 -12.21 13.41 13.11
N LEU A 416 -13.53 13.15 13.13
CA LEU A 416 -14.05 11.79 13.13
C LEU A 416 -13.65 11.00 11.87
N ARG A 417 -13.59 11.67 10.71
CA ARG A 417 -13.14 11.05 9.46
C ARG A 417 -11.63 10.83 9.43
N ALA A 418 -10.84 11.82 9.86
CA ALA A 418 -9.38 11.68 9.96
C ALA A 418 -8.97 10.52 10.86
N LEU A 419 -9.77 10.19 11.87
CA LEU A 419 -9.54 9.06 12.78
C LEU A 419 -10.24 7.75 12.36
N SER A 420 -10.85 7.68 11.18
CA SER A 420 -11.62 6.51 10.71
C SER A 420 -12.78 6.08 11.65
N LEU A 421 -13.37 7.02 12.39
CA LEU A 421 -14.42 6.72 13.37
C LEU A 421 -15.83 6.80 12.78
N TRP A 422 -16.08 7.80 11.94
CA TRP A 422 -17.41 7.98 11.35
C TRP A 422 -17.36 8.64 9.97
N LYS A 423 -18.17 8.11 9.05
CA LYS A 423 -18.46 8.69 7.74
C LYS A 423 -19.85 8.24 7.27
N PRO A 424 -20.61 9.04 6.51
CA PRO A 424 -21.89 8.59 5.96
C PRO A 424 -21.72 7.33 5.11
N ARG A 425 -22.70 6.41 5.15
CA ARG A 425 -22.65 5.15 4.37
C ARG A 425 -22.57 5.36 2.85
N THR A 426 -22.98 6.53 2.37
CA THR A 426 -22.95 6.92 0.96
C THR A 426 -21.60 7.46 0.50
N ARG A 427 -20.62 7.58 1.41
CA ARG A 427 -19.29 8.13 1.13
C ARG A 427 -18.22 7.07 1.36
N HIS A 428 -17.14 7.17 0.60
CA HIS A 428 -16.02 6.24 0.68
C HIS A 428 -14.90 6.74 1.58
N TRP A 429 -14.09 5.86 2.18
CA TRP A 429 -12.98 6.27 3.04
C TRP A 429 -11.70 6.56 2.25
N GLY A 430 -11.06 7.71 2.49
CA GLY A 430 -9.68 7.99 2.06
C GLY A 430 -8.63 7.36 3.00
N TYR A 431 -7.37 7.76 2.86
CA TYR A 431 -6.33 7.42 3.84
C TYR A 431 -6.60 8.15 5.15
N ASP A 432 -6.68 7.43 6.26
CA ASP A 432 -6.85 8.05 7.56
C ASP A 432 -5.52 8.56 8.15
N LEU A 433 -5.62 9.49 9.09
CA LEU A 433 -4.47 10.16 9.70
C LEU A 433 -3.54 9.15 10.35
N VAL A 434 -4.12 8.15 11.02
CA VAL A 434 -3.39 7.18 11.82
C VAL A 434 -2.54 6.33 10.88
N THR A 435 -3.17 5.71 9.88
CA THR A 435 -2.51 4.96 8.80
C THR A 435 -1.44 5.81 8.10
N ALA A 436 -1.77 7.04 7.71
CA ALA A 436 -0.84 7.92 6.99
C ALA A 436 0.39 8.28 7.84
N VAL A 437 0.18 8.68 9.09
CA VAL A 437 1.25 8.99 10.05
C VAL A 437 2.13 7.77 10.29
N TYR A 438 1.54 6.58 10.45
CA TYR A 438 2.30 5.34 10.61
C TYR A 438 3.18 5.02 9.41
N MET A 439 2.61 5.08 8.19
CA MET A 439 3.41 4.85 6.99
C MET A 439 4.54 5.88 6.88
N ARG A 440 4.28 7.15 7.19
CA ARG A 440 5.33 8.18 7.20
C ARG A 440 6.43 7.92 8.21
N PHE A 441 6.10 7.48 9.43
CA PHE A 441 7.10 7.10 10.42
C PHE A 441 7.95 5.93 9.94
N SER A 442 7.31 4.85 9.47
CA SER A 442 8.01 3.65 9.01
C SER A 442 8.87 3.88 7.78
N ASN A 443 8.48 4.86 6.97
CA ASN A 443 9.23 5.30 5.82
C ASN A 443 10.34 6.32 6.15
N GLY A 444 10.54 6.73 7.41
CA GLY A 444 11.51 7.78 7.76
C GLY A 444 11.23 9.10 7.03
N GLN A 445 9.95 9.42 6.78
CA GLN A 445 9.53 10.66 6.12
C GLN A 445 9.28 11.81 7.08
N LEU A 446 9.31 11.53 8.37
CA LEU A 446 9.41 12.60 9.34
C LEU A 446 10.89 12.97 9.46
N GLU A 447 11.18 14.22 9.77
CA GLU A 447 12.52 14.66 10.10
C GLU A 447 12.81 14.37 11.58
N ASP A 448 14.08 14.24 11.94
CA ASP A 448 14.53 14.05 13.34
C ASP A 448 13.95 15.11 14.29
N GLU A 449 13.62 16.25 13.71
CA GLU A 449 13.07 17.43 14.36
C GLU A 449 11.54 17.37 14.54
N ASP A 450 10.80 16.51 13.83
CA ASP A 450 9.33 16.52 13.89
C ASP A 450 8.78 16.20 15.28
N LEU A 451 9.40 15.25 16.00
CA LEU A 451 9.03 14.95 17.38
C LEU A 451 9.27 16.17 18.29
N PRO A 452 10.52 16.66 18.44
CA PRO A 452 10.80 17.75 19.36
C PRO A 452 10.27 19.14 18.93
N LEU A 453 10.23 19.46 17.63
CA LEU A 453 9.88 20.79 17.12
C LEU A 453 8.41 20.92 16.74
N ARG A 454 7.73 19.84 16.36
CA ARG A 454 6.31 19.92 15.92
C ARG A 454 5.36 19.24 16.89
N PHE A 455 5.61 17.99 17.26
CA PHE A 455 4.65 17.23 18.06
C PHE A 455 4.65 17.61 19.55
N LEU A 456 5.81 17.70 20.20
CA LEU A 456 5.89 18.06 21.62
C LEU A 456 5.33 19.46 21.94
N PRO A 457 5.58 20.51 21.11
CA PRO A 457 4.93 21.80 21.33
C PRO A 457 3.42 21.70 21.25
N LYS A 458 2.86 20.92 20.30
CA LYS A 458 1.40 20.72 20.23
C LYS A 458 0.85 19.97 21.45
N LEU A 459 1.56 18.96 21.96
CA LEU A 459 1.18 18.33 23.23
C LEU A 459 1.20 19.33 24.39
N LYS A 460 2.19 20.23 24.44
CA LYS A 460 2.26 21.29 25.44
C LYS A 460 1.11 22.30 25.29
N ASP A 461 0.79 22.71 24.07
CA ASP A 461 -0.31 23.64 23.78
C ASP A 461 -1.67 23.04 24.17
N LEU A 462 -1.82 21.72 24.05
CA LEU A 462 -2.99 20.96 24.53
C LEU A 462 -2.99 20.74 26.05
N GLY A 463 -1.97 21.21 26.78
CA GLY A 463 -1.84 21.01 28.22
C GLY A 463 -1.51 19.58 28.63
N PHE A 464 -0.99 18.75 27.72
CA PHE A 464 -0.65 17.36 28.03
C PHE A 464 0.56 17.29 29.00
N PRO A 465 0.41 16.71 30.20
CA PRO A 465 1.42 16.80 31.24
C PRO A 465 2.76 16.16 30.85
N LYS A 466 3.87 16.88 31.08
CA LYS A 466 5.23 16.38 30.76
C LYS A 466 5.58 15.06 31.45
N PHE A 467 5.08 14.81 32.66
CA PHE A 467 5.35 13.55 33.38
C PHE A 467 4.65 12.33 32.76
N LEU A 468 3.66 12.55 31.88
CA LEU A 468 3.01 11.49 31.10
C LEU A 468 3.71 11.24 29.76
N GLN A 469 4.64 12.09 29.35
CA GLN A 469 5.34 11.96 28.07
C GLN A 469 6.45 10.91 28.17
N GLY A 470 6.66 10.17 27.09
CA GLY A 470 7.76 9.24 26.92
C GLY A 470 9.12 9.95 26.94
N ARG A 471 10.18 9.21 27.22
CA ARG A 471 11.55 9.73 27.13
C ARG A 471 11.90 10.00 25.67
N LEU A 472 12.61 11.10 25.45
CA LEU A 472 13.31 11.35 24.19
C LEU A 472 14.65 10.65 24.27
N LEU A 473 14.88 9.64 23.43
CA LEU A 473 16.21 9.04 23.32
C LEU A 473 17.20 10.07 22.75
N SER A 474 18.48 9.85 23.03
CA SER A 474 19.55 10.64 22.42
C SER A 474 19.55 10.50 20.90
N TYR A 475 20.16 11.47 20.21
CA TYR A 475 20.28 11.51 18.75
C TYR A 475 20.96 10.28 18.12
N ARG A 476 21.58 9.39 18.90
CA ARG A 476 22.19 8.15 18.40
C ARG A 476 21.17 7.05 18.08
N ALA A 477 19.98 7.09 18.66
CA ALA A 477 18.93 6.12 18.34
C ALA A 477 18.29 6.46 16.99
N SER A 478 17.96 5.43 16.20
CA SER A 478 17.25 5.66 14.94
C SER A 478 15.96 6.42 15.22
N GLN A 479 15.60 7.33 14.30
CA GLN A 479 14.41 8.16 14.45
C GLN A 479 13.14 7.33 14.71
N LYS A 480 13.05 6.15 14.09
CA LYS A 480 11.99 5.17 14.31
C LYS A 480 11.93 4.74 15.78
N GLN A 481 13.05 4.31 16.35
CA GLN A 481 13.13 3.86 17.75
C GLN A 481 12.74 4.99 18.72
N ARG A 482 13.11 6.23 18.40
CA ARG A 482 12.69 7.43 19.15
C ARG A 482 11.17 7.56 19.21
N TRP A 483 10.48 7.51 18.07
CA TRP A 483 9.03 7.62 18.01
C TRP A 483 8.31 6.44 18.66
N GLN A 484 8.71 5.21 18.36
CA GLN A 484 8.10 4.01 18.94
C GLN A 484 8.25 4.00 20.46
N LEU A 485 9.45 4.26 20.97
CA LEU A 485 9.67 4.30 22.41
C LEU A 485 8.89 5.46 23.05
N PHE A 486 8.92 6.64 22.44
CA PHE A 486 8.19 7.79 22.96
C PHE A 486 6.69 7.51 23.07
N LEU A 487 6.06 6.97 22.01
CA LEU A 487 4.63 6.65 22.01
C LEU A 487 4.30 5.54 23.00
N ARG A 488 5.08 4.45 23.01
CA ARG A 488 4.92 3.35 23.96
C ARG A 488 5.00 3.84 25.41
N GLU A 489 6.08 4.53 25.77
CA GLU A 489 6.26 5.03 27.13
C GLU A 489 5.19 6.08 27.50
N THR A 490 4.74 6.90 26.54
CA THR A 490 3.66 7.87 26.77
C THR A 490 2.35 7.15 27.12
N LEU A 491 2.00 6.11 26.36
CA LEU A 491 0.81 5.29 26.62
C LEU A 491 0.91 4.53 27.94
N GLU A 492 2.08 3.95 28.24
CA GLU A 492 2.33 3.25 29.51
C GLU A 492 2.21 4.21 30.71
N LYS A 493 2.90 5.35 30.68
CA LYS A 493 2.82 6.37 31.75
C LYS A 493 1.40 6.90 31.93
N THR A 494 0.68 7.13 30.83
CA THR A 494 -0.71 7.58 30.85
C THR A 494 -1.62 6.52 31.43
N ARG A 495 -1.49 5.25 31.02
CA ARG A 495 -2.23 4.11 31.58
C ARG A 495 -1.94 3.96 33.08
N ASP A 496 -0.69 4.05 33.50
CA ASP A 496 -0.29 3.87 34.90
C ASP A 496 -0.81 5.02 35.78
N PHE A 497 -0.77 6.25 35.26
CA PHE A 497 -1.41 7.40 35.91
C PHE A 497 -2.93 7.20 36.03
N LEU A 498 -3.61 6.86 34.93
CA LEU A 498 -5.05 6.60 34.93
C LEU A 498 -5.42 5.42 35.83
N THR A 499 -4.57 4.40 35.93
CA THR A 499 -4.78 3.26 36.84
C THR A 499 -4.77 3.73 38.29
N ARG A 500 -3.79 4.54 38.69
CA ARG A 500 -3.71 5.10 40.05
C ARG A 500 -4.88 6.04 40.35
N VAL A 501 -5.22 6.93 39.42
CA VAL A 501 -6.38 7.84 39.55
C VAL A 501 -7.68 7.05 39.63
N ASN A 502 -7.84 6.00 38.80
CA ASN A 502 -9.01 5.14 38.80
C ASN A 502 -9.14 4.42 40.15
N LEU A 503 -8.09 3.76 40.63
CA LEU A 503 -8.05 3.09 41.94
C LEU A 503 -8.37 4.05 43.09
N TRP A 504 -7.76 5.23 43.10
CA TRP A 504 -8.00 6.23 44.15
C TRP A 504 -9.43 6.75 44.12
N THR A 505 -9.95 7.11 42.93
CA THR A 505 -11.32 7.61 42.78
C THR A 505 -12.34 6.55 43.18
N HIS A 506 -12.11 5.29 42.82
CA HIS A 506 -12.97 4.17 43.21
C HIS A 506 -12.92 3.95 44.73
N GLY A 507 -11.72 4.00 45.33
CA GLY A 507 -11.54 3.92 46.79
C GLY A 507 -12.24 5.04 47.54
N VAL A 508 -12.10 6.30 47.09
CA VAL A 508 -12.78 7.47 47.67
C VAL A 508 -14.29 7.35 47.52
N TYR A 509 -14.79 6.95 46.35
CA TYR A 509 -16.22 6.76 46.10
C TYR A 509 -16.82 5.72 47.05
N VAL A 510 -16.17 4.58 47.20
CA VAL A 510 -16.59 3.51 48.11
C VAL A 510 -16.53 4.02 49.56
N GLY A 511 -15.41 4.62 49.98
CA GLY A 511 -15.24 5.18 51.32
C GLY A 511 -16.27 6.24 51.68
N CYS A 512 -16.55 7.20 50.79
CA CYS A 512 -17.60 8.19 50.96
C CYS A 512 -18.98 7.55 51.03
N SER A 513 -19.25 6.50 50.25
CA SER A 513 -20.51 5.76 50.30
C SER A 513 -20.70 5.06 51.65
N PHE A 514 -19.64 4.46 52.20
CA PHE A 514 -19.63 3.90 53.55
C PHE A 514 -19.85 4.99 54.62
N LEU A 515 -19.15 6.11 54.52
CA LEU A 515 -19.27 7.23 55.46
C LEU A 515 -20.70 7.81 55.46
N VAL A 516 -21.30 8.00 54.28
CA VAL A 516 -22.69 8.47 54.15
C VAL A 516 -23.67 7.45 54.74
N ALA A 517 -23.46 6.15 54.49
CA ALA A 517 -24.30 5.10 55.07
C ALA A 517 -24.20 5.05 56.61
N LEU A 518 -23.00 5.27 57.16
CA LEU A 518 -22.76 5.38 58.60
C LEU A 518 -23.43 6.62 59.19
N ILE A 519 -23.22 7.81 58.60
CA ILE A 519 -23.82 9.07 59.06
C ILE A 519 -25.36 8.98 59.04
N ARG A 520 -25.94 8.32 58.02
CA ARG A 520 -27.38 8.15 57.90
C ARG A 520 -27.94 6.96 58.68
N TRP A 521 -27.10 6.16 59.34
CA TRP A 521 -27.50 4.91 60.02
C TRP A 521 -28.29 3.96 59.10
N GLN A 522 -27.90 3.89 57.82
CA GLN A 522 -28.57 3.08 56.80
C GLN A 522 -27.59 2.09 56.16
N PRO A 523 -27.15 1.04 56.88
CA PRO A 523 -26.20 0.04 56.35
C PRO A 523 -26.75 -0.71 55.13
N ARG A 524 -28.08 -0.78 54.97
CA ARG A 524 -28.75 -1.36 53.79
C ARG A 524 -28.43 -0.62 52.49
N MET A 525 -27.89 0.61 52.53
CA MET A 525 -27.45 1.32 51.33
C MET A 525 -26.13 0.79 50.73
N ILE A 526 -25.30 0.13 51.55
CA ILE A 526 -23.96 -0.30 51.14
C ILE A 526 -24.03 -1.37 50.02
N PRO A 527 -24.79 -2.48 50.17
CA PRO A 527 -24.84 -3.51 49.12
C PRO A 527 -25.37 -2.96 47.79
N GLY A 528 -26.39 -2.08 47.82
CA GLY A 528 -26.94 -1.48 46.60
C GLY A 528 -25.96 -0.56 45.90
N THR A 529 -25.16 0.21 46.65
CA THR A 529 -24.14 1.09 46.08
C THR A 529 -22.98 0.30 45.49
N VAL A 530 -22.50 -0.72 46.21
CA VAL A 530 -21.44 -1.64 45.73
C VAL A 530 -21.90 -2.39 44.49
N PHE A 531 -23.12 -2.94 44.50
CA PHE A 531 -23.67 -3.67 43.34
C PHE A 531 -23.74 -2.77 42.10
N ARG A 532 -24.27 -1.55 42.24
CA ARG A 532 -24.32 -0.57 41.14
C ARG A 532 -22.93 -0.21 40.63
N TRP A 533 -21.97 -0.02 41.53
CA TRP A 533 -20.58 0.28 41.18
C TRP A 533 -19.94 -0.87 40.38
N ILE A 534 -20.12 -2.13 40.83
CA ILE A 534 -19.69 -3.32 40.10
C ILE A 534 -20.37 -3.37 38.74
N GLN A 535 -21.69 -3.20 38.68
CA GLN A 535 -22.47 -3.27 37.45
C GLN A 535 -22.00 -2.23 36.43
N THR A 536 -21.79 -0.99 36.85
CA THR A 536 -21.35 0.10 35.96
C THR A 536 -19.96 -0.20 35.38
N ASN A 537 -19.01 -0.59 36.22
CA ASN A 537 -17.66 -0.93 35.78
C ASN A 537 -17.63 -2.19 34.90
N ALA A 538 -18.43 -3.21 35.23
CA ALA A 538 -18.55 -4.42 34.43
C ALA A 538 -19.13 -4.12 33.04
N ILE A 539 -20.15 -3.26 32.94
CA ILE A 539 -20.72 -2.81 31.65
C ILE A 539 -19.66 -2.07 30.84
N LEU A 540 -18.96 -1.09 31.44
CA LEU A 540 -17.92 -0.35 30.74
C LEU A 540 -16.78 -1.26 30.28
N ALA A 541 -16.31 -2.17 31.14
CA ALA A 541 -15.28 -3.14 30.80
C ALA A 541 -15.73 -4.08 29.68
N LEU A 542 -16.99 -4.53 29.69
CA LEU A 542 -17.55 -5.36 28.63
C LEU A 542 -17.62 -4.60 27.30
N ILE A 543 -18.04 -3.33 27.31
CA ILE A 543 -18.06 -2.48 26.11
C ILE A 543 -16.63 -2.26 25.60
N GLY A 544 -15.70 -1.83 26.46
CA GLY A 544 -14.31 -1.56 26.07
C GLY A 544 -13.61 -2.81 25.53
N THR A 545 -13.75 -3.95 26.23
CA THR A 545 -13.21 -5.24 25.78
C THR A 545 -13.88 -5.70 24.49
N GLY A 546 -15.20 -5.53 24.37
CA GLY A 546 -15.95 -5.88 23.17
C GLY A 546 -15.49 -5.08 21.94
N VAL A 547 -15.26 -3.77 22.09
CA VAL A 547 -14.69 -2.92 21.03
C VAL A 547 -13.29 -3.36 20.67
N TYR A 548 -12.42 -3.59 21.66
CA TYR A 548 -11.06 -4.07 21.44
C TYR A 548 -11.03 -5.41 20.68
N MET A 549 -11.80 -6.39 21.14
CA MET A 549 -11.90 -7.69 20.50
C MET A 549 -12.50 -7.59 19.10
N ARG A 550 -13.47 -6.69 18.89
CA ARG A 550 -14.03 -6.44 17.55
C ARG A 550 -13.00 -5.86 16.59
N ILE A 551 -12.09 -4.99 17.07
CA ILE A 551 -10.98 -4.48 16.27
C ILE A 551 -10.00 -5.61 15.93
N LEU A 552 -9.58 -6.43 16.91
CA LEU A 552 -8.67 -7.56 16.66
C LEU A 552 -9.27 -8.63 15.75
N GLN A 553 -10.56 -8.93 15.92
CA GLN A 553 -11.30 -9.90 15.11
C GLN A 553 -11.76 -9.31 13.76
N SER A 554 -11.63 -8.00 13.56
CA SER A 554 -11.86 -7.41 12.25
C SER A 554 -10.86 -7.98 11.24
N ARG A 555 -11.24 -8.02 9.96
CA ARG A 555 -10.35 -8.47 8.88
C ARG A 555 -9.00 -7.74 8.93
N TRP A 556 -9.05 -6.41 9.06
CA TRP A 556 -7.85 -5.57 9.23
C TRP A 556 -6.97 -5.99 10.41
N GLY A 557 -7.56 -6.19 11.61
CA GLY A 557 -6.80 -6.62 12.80
C GLY A 557 -6.16 -7.99 12.62
N GLN A 558 -6.91 -8.96 12.07
CA GLN A 558 -6.40 -10.30 11.74
C GLN A 558 -5.26 -10.24 10.72
N ASP A 559 -5.42 -9.45 9.65
CA ASP A 559 -4.44 -9.29 8.59
C ASP A 559 -3.13 -8.67 9.12
N VAL A 560 -3.24 -7.69 10.03
CA VAL A 560 -2.07 -7.15 10.72
C VAL A 560 -1.46 -8.25 11.60
N THR A 561 -2.19 -8.82 12.55
CA THR A 561 -1.61 -9.82 13.48
C THR A 561 -1.03 -11.06 12.78
N SER A 562 -1.58 -11.48 11.64
CA SER A 562 -1.12 -12.65 10.88
C SER A 562 0.05 -12.38 9.94
N GLY A 563 0.64 -11.18 9.95
CA GLY A 563 1.73 -10.83 9.03
C GLY A 563 1.30 -10.54 7.59
N GLN A 564 0.00 -10.61 7.26
CA GLN A 564 -0.49 -10.51 5.88
C GLN A 564 -0.60 -9.07 5.37
N TYR A 565 -0.91 -8.14 6.28
CA TYR A 565 -0.97 -6.71 5.96
C TYR A 565 0.43 -6.18 5.63
N LEU A 566 0.53 -5.35 4.58
CA LEU A 566 1.78 -4.85 3.99
C LEU A 566 2.76 -5.93 3.49
N MET A 567 2.32 -7.18 3.35
CA MET A 567 3.20 -8.25 2.87
C MET A 567 3.75 -7.92 1.47
N ARG A 568 4.98 -8.35 1.21
CA ARG A 568 5.59 -8.28 -0.12
C ARG A 568 4.72 -9.03 -1.13
N PRO A 569 4.56 -8.51 -2.35
CA PRO A 569 3.81 -9.23 -3.39
C PRO A 569 4.57 -10.46 -3.89
N PHE A 570 5.90 -10.43 -3.85
CA PHE A 570 6.76 -11.58 -4.11
C PHE A 570 7.19 -12.17 -2.75
N PRO A 571 6.84 -13.42 -2.42
CA PRO A 571 7.29 -14.04 -1.18
C PRO A 571 8.81 -14.17 -1.17
N ALA A 572 9.43 -14.01 0.00
CA ALA A 572 10.87 -14.24 0.14
C ALA A 572 11.21 -15.69 -0.26
N VAL A 573 12.17 -15.85 -1.16
CA VAL A 573 12.58 -17.14 -1.77
C VAL A 573 12.95 -18.19 -0.72
N THR A 574 13.33 -17.76 0.48
CA THR A 574 13.70 -18.61 1.62
C THR A 574 12.60 -19.58 2.08
N LEU A 575 11.32 -19.30 1.85
CA LEU A 575 10.22 -20.14 2.35
C LEU A 575 9.77 -21.29 1.40
N GLN A 576 10.22 -21.34 0.15
CA GLN A 576 9.71 -22.32 -0.84
C GLN A 576 10.74 -23.35 -1.34
N HIS A 577 11.98 -23.30 -0.83
CA HIS A 577 13.10 -24.00 -1.44
C HIS A 577 13.09 -25.54 -1.37
N GLN A 578 12.25 -26.17 -0.54
CA GLN A 578 12.27 -27.63 -0.38
C GLN A 578 11.51 -28.42 -1.46
N SER A 579 10.57 -27.81 -2.20
CA SER A 579 9.81 -28.53 -3.25
C SER A 579 10.04 -28.02 -4.68
N GLU A 580 10.73 -26.89 -4.85
CA GLU A 580 10.88 -26.24 -6.17
C GLU A 580 12.28 -26.33 -6.79
N LYS A 581 13.24 -26.96 -6.10
CA LYS A 581 14.60 -27.23 -6.61
C LYS A 581 14.60 -27.99 -7.96
N GLU A 582 13.49 -28.60 -8.34
CA GLU A 582 13.37 -29.37 -9.59
C GLU A 582 12.74 -28.61 -10.77
N LEU A 583 12.13 -27.42 -10.60
CA LEU A 583 11.21 -26.88 -11.62
C LEU A 583 11.51 -25.49 -12.23
N SER A 584 12.52 -24.70 -11.81
CA SER A 584 12.73 -23.38 -12.46
C SER A 584 14.12 -22.73 -12.46
N MET A 585 15.13 -23.23 -11.74
CA MET A 585 16.42 -22.51 -11.57
C MET A 585 17.43 -22.59 -12.75
N ARG A 586 17.00 -22.64 -14.03
CA ARG A 586 17.96 -22.73 -15.17
C ARG A 586 17.89 -21.62 -16.21
N MET A 587 16.99 -20.65 -16.10
CA MET A 587 16.93 -19.55 -17.06
C MET A 587 17.67 -18.32 -16.51
N PRO A 588 18.60 -17.72 -17.26
CA PRO A 588 19.30 -16.52 -16.82
C PRO A 588 18.30 -15.36 -16.61
N THR A 589 18.39 -14.71 -15.45
CA THR A 589 17.67 -13.46 -15.16
C THR A 589 18.41 -12.29 -15.80
N THR A 590 17.70 -11.19 -16.08
CA THR A 590 18.31 -10.00 -16.69
C THR A 590 17.57 -8.73 -16.28
N LEU A 591 18.18 -7.57 -16.52
CA LEU A 591 17.53 -6.27 -16.36
C LEU A 591 16.85 -5.86 -17.68
N PRO A 592 15.64 -5.28 -17.64
CA PRO A 592 15.00 -4.61 -18.77
C PRO A 592 15.87 -3.51 -19.35
N GLN A 593 15.93 -3.47 -20.67
CA GLN A 593 16.50 -2.39 -21.48
C GLN A 593 15.39 -1.72 -22.28
N ARG A 594 15.66 -0.51 -22.77
CA ARG A 594 14.69 0.29 -23.55
C ARG A 594 14.09 -0.47 -24.74
N THR A 595 14.87 -1.32 -25.40
CA THR A 595 14.45 -2.07 -26.59
C THR A 595 13.71 -3.38 -26.28
N ASP A 596 13.65 -3.79 -25.01
CA ASP A 596 13.01 -5.04 -24.64
C ASP A 596 11.48 -4.93 -24.66
N VAL A 597 10.82 -6.02 -25.04
CA VAL A 597 9.38 -6.20 -24.86
C VAL A 597 9.16 -6.86 -23.51
N LEU A 598 8.43 -6.20 -22.63
CA LEU A 598 8.21 -6.59 -21.25
C LEU A 598 6.81 -7.19 -21.08
N ILE A 599 6.73 -8.43 -20.61
CA ILE A 599 5.50 -9.13 -20.28
C ILE A 599 5.45 -9.23 -18.76
N GLY A 600 4.68 -8.34 -18.15
CA GLY A 600 4.44 -8.35 -16.72
C GLY A 600 3.63 -9.56 -16.29
N THR A 601 3.71 -9.87 -15.00
CA THR A 601 2.75 -10.78 -14.37
C THR A 601 1.98 -10.10 -13.25
N ARG A 602 2.60 -9.09 -12.61
CA ARG A 602 2.00 -8.24 -11.58
C ARG A 602 1.25 -7.05 -12.15
N TYR A 603 1.86 -6.41 -13.16
CA TYR A 603 1.32 -5.20 -13.74
C TYR A 603 0.03 -5.43 -14.52
N ASP A 604 -0.52 -6.65 -14.61
CA ASP A 604 -1.86 -6.88 -15.15
C ASP A 604 -2.91 -6.93 -14.04
N ALA A 605 -2.74 -6.26 -12.90
CA ALA A 605 -3.73 -6.30 -11.83
C ALA A 605 -4.70 -5.12 -11.92
N ALA A 606 -6.01 -5.40 -11.99
CA ALA A 606 -7.05 -4.36 -12.09
C ALA A 606 -7.00 -3.33 -10.95
N PHE A 607 -6.54 -3.73 -9.76
CA PHE A 607 -6.40 -2.83 -8.63
C PHE A 607 -5.28 -1.80 -8.79
N LEU A 608 -4.40 -1.92 -9.80
CA LEU A 608 -3.36 -0.92 -10.08
C LEU A 608 -3.88 0.28 -10.90
N GLY A 609 -5.15 0.29 -11.30
CA GLY A 609 -5.69 1.35 -12.16
C GLY A 609 -4.95 1.43 -13.48
N SER A 610 -4.62 2.63 -13.96
CA SER A 610 -3.88 2.83 -15.22
C SER A 610 -2.47 2.21 -15.26
N TYR A 611 -1.87 1.92 -14.10
CA TYR A 611 -0.61 1.17 -14.07
C TYR A 611 -0.78 -0.27 -14.54
N ASP A 612 -2.02 -0.73 -14.75
CA ASP A 612 -2.27 -2.01 -15.40
C ASP A 612 -1.81 -2.05 -16.88
N GLN A 613 -1.72 -0.88 -17.50
CA GLN A 613 -1.27 -0.66 -18.88
C GLN A 613 0.14 -0.07 -18.92
N TRP A 614 0.80 0.05 -17.77
CA TRP A 614 2.10 0.71 -17.65
C TRP A 614 3.13 0.18 -18.66
N LEU A 615 3.19 -1.14 -18.81
CA LEU A 615 4.16 -1.79 -19.69
C LEU A 615 3.85 -1.54 -21.17
N ASP A 616 2.61 -1.22 -21.54
CA ASP A 616 2.25 -0.94 -22.94
C ASP A 616 2.96 0.30 -23.48
N PHE A 617 3.33 1.22 -22.60
CA PHE A 617 4.06 2.45 -22.90
C PHE A 617 5.59 2.30 -22.80
N HIS A 618 6.09 1.11 -22.41
CA HIS A 618 7.51 0.82 -22.53
C HIS A 618 7.94 0.86 -24.00
N PRO A 619 9.08 1.48 -24.39
CA PRO A 619 9.40 1.69 -25.81
C PRO A 619 9.43 0.42 -26.67
N GLY A 620 9.94 -0.70 -26.14
CA GLY A 620 9.87 -1.99 -26.84
C GLY A 620 8.44 -2.51 -27.01
N ASN A 621 7.58 -2.35 -25.99
CA ASN A 621 6.17 -2.74 -26.06
C ASN A 621 5.40 -1.86 -27.04
N MET A 622 5.59 -0.54 -27.02
CA MET A 622 4.98 0.37 -27.99
C MET A 622 5.31 -0.04 -29.42
N ARG A 623 6.58 -0.40 -29.68
CA ARG A 623 7.01 -0.88 -31.00
C ARG A 623 6.29 -2.16 -31.39
N LEU A 624 6.16 -3.13 -30.48
CA LEU A 624 5.41 -4.36 -30.72
C LEU A 624 3.92 -4.06 -30.98
N ILE A 625 3.30 -3.22 -30.15
CA ILE A 625 1.89 -2.85 -30.26
C ILE A 625 1.62 -2.13 -31.58
N GLN A 626 2.47 -1.18 -31.97
CA GLN A 626 2.34 -0.46 -33.24
C GLN A 626 2.51 -1.41 -34.43
N TRP A 627 3.50 -2.30 -34.38
CA TRP A 627 3.69 -3.34 -35.39
C TRP A 627 2.47 -4.26 -35.46
N ALA A 628 1.91 -4.69 -34.33
CA ALA A 628 0.74 -5.56 -34.30
C ALA A 628 -0.50 -4.84 -34.86
N LYS A 629 -0.70 -3.56 -34.53
CA LYS A 629 -1.78 -2.73 -35.10
C LYS A 629 -1.69 -2.64 -36.63
N GLN A 630 -0.49 -2.44 -37.18
CA GLN A 630 -0.27 -2.35 -38.63
C GLN A 630 -0.56 -3.67 -39.36
N ASN A 631 -0.38 -4.80 -38.68
CA ASN A 631 -0.48 -6.13 -39.28
C ASN A 631 -1.74 -6.91 -38.86
N ALA A 632 -2.58 -6.34 -38.00
CA ALA A 632 -3.78 -6.97 -37.47
C ALA A 632 -4.79 -7.36 -38.57
N GLU A 633 -5.03 -6.48 -39.55
CA GLU A 633 -5.96 -6.74 -40.66
C GLU A 633 -5.43 -7.83 -41.62
N PHE A 634 -4.12 -7.85 -41.86
CA PHE A 634 -3.49 -8.93 -42.64
C PHE A 634 -3.63 -10.27 -41.91
N TYR A 635 -3.33 -10.29 -40.60
CA TYR A 635 -3.50 -11.47 -39.76
C TYR A 635 -4.95 -11.97 -39.78
N LYS A 636 -5.92 -11.08 -39.56
CA LYS A 636 -7.36 -11.38 -39.59
C LYS A 636 -7.76 -12.08 -40.88
N SER A 637 -7.23 -11.63 -42.02
CA SER A 637 -7.56 -12.16 -43.35
C SER A 637 -6.81 -13.44 -43.71
N ASN A 638 -5.64 -13.72 -43.11
CA ASN A 638 -4.71 -14.74 -43.60
C ASN A 638 -4.22 -15.73 -42.52
N HIS A 639 -4.75 -15.70 -41.29
CA HIS A 639 -4.25 -16.49 -40.16
C HIS A 639 -4.20 -18.01 -40.41
N ASP A 640 -5.07 -18.55 -41.27
CA ASP A 640 -5.11 -19.98 -41.62
C ASP A 640 -4.26 -20.35 -42.87
N SER A 641 -3.58 -19.39 -43.48
CA SER A 641 -2.85 -19.60 -44.73
C SER A 641 -1.36 -19.90 -44.50
N ALA A 642 -0.74 -20.63 -45.44
CA ALA A 642 0.72 -20.77 -45.47
C ALA A 642 1.45 -19.42 -45.60
N LEU A 643 0.76 -18.37 -46.09
CA LEU A 643 1.28 -17.02 -46.15
C LEU A 643 1.54 -16.45 -44.76
N TRP A 644 0.77 -16.86 -43.74
CA TRP A 644 1.02 -16.42 -42.37
C TRP A 644 2.39 -16.91 -41.87
N SER A 645 2.75 -18.17 -42.10
CA SER A 645 4.06 -18.69 -41.68
C SER A 645 5.22 -17.95 -42.35
N LEU A 646 5.10 -17.63 -43.65
CA LEU A 646 6.09 -16.85 -44.39
C LEU A 646 6.14 -15.38 -43.92
N PHE A 647 4.98 -14.81 -43.61
CA PHE A 647 4.88 -13.46 -43.06
C PHE A 647 5.52 -13.38 -41.67
N GLU A 648 5.22 -14.36 -40.80
CA GLU A 648 5.79 -14.50 -39.47
C GLU A 648 7.32 -14.58 -39.56
N GLU A 649 7.89 -15.44 -40.39
CA GLU A 649 9.35 -15.54 -40.55
C GLU A 649 10.04 -14.28 -41.10
N SER A 650 9.40 -13.56 -42.02
CA SER A 650 9.99 -12.36 -42.61
C SER A 650 9.95 -11.15 -41.68
N HIS A 651 8.85 -10.96 -40.95
CA HIS A 651 8.63 -9.76 -40.13
C HIS A 651 9.07 -9.91 -38.68
N LEU A 652 9.25 -11.15 -38.18
CA LEU A 652 9.85 -11.37 -36.85
C LEU A 652 11.25 -10.78 -36.74
N LYS A 653 12.03 -10.78 -37.83
CA LYS A 653 13.38 -10.20 -37.88
C LYS A 653 13.43 -8.73 -37.49
N ASP A 654 12.35 -7.98 -37.75
CA ASP A 654 12.29 -6.56 -37.39
C ASP A 654 12.12 -6.35 -35.88
N LEU A 655 11.43 -7.28 -35.21
CA LEU A 655 11.22 -7.31 -33.76
C LEU A 655 12.36 -8.03 -33.01
N GLU A 656 13.13 -8.90 -33.67
CA GLU A 656 14.27 -9.65 -33.09
C GLU A 656 15.39 -8.76 -32.53
N LYS A 657 15.42 -7.47 -32.91
CA LYS A 657 16.37 -6.51 -32.33
C LYS A 657 16.15 -6.28 -30.81
N GLY A 658 14.96 -6.59 -30.28
CA GLY A 658 14.64 -6.50 -28.86
C GLY A 658 14.47 -7.89 -28.22
N ARG A 659 14.84 -8.03 -26.93
CA ARG A 659 14.55 -9.27 -26.18
C ARG A 659 13.12 -9.23 -25.69
N PHE A 660 12.49 -10.38 -25.55
CA PHE A 660 11.20 -10.48 -24.87
C PHE A 660 11.47 -11.02 -23.48
N LEU A 661 11.03 -10.28 -22.47
CA LEU A 661 11.25 -10.59 -21.08
C LEU A 661 9.92 -10.89 -20.40
N LEU A 662 9.82 -12.05 -19.75
CA LEU A 662 8.68 -12.42 -18.91
C LEU A 662 9.07 -12.24 -17.45
N GLN A 663 8.25 -11.49 -16.70
CA GLN A 663 8.42 -11.34 -15.25
C GLN A 663 8.00 -12.63 -14.53
N ASP A 664 8.89 -13.25 -13.77
CA ASP A 664 8.52 -14.34 -12.86
C ASP A 664 7.61 -13.79 -11.75
N TYR A 665 6.40 -14.33 -11.62
CA TYR A 665 5.44 -13.89 -10.62
C TYR A 665 5.82 -14.26 -9.18
N ARG A 666 6.83 -15.10 -8.98
CA ARG A 666 7.29 -15.57 -7.66
C ARG A 666 8.41 -14.71 -7.14
N THR A 667 9.39 -14.41 -7.99
CA THR A 667 10.60 -13.68 -7.62
C THR A 667 10.58 -12.22 -8.06
N GLY A 668 9.77 -11.87 -9.07
CA GLY A 668 9.79 -10.56 -9.71
C GLY A 668 10.87 -10.41 -10.79
N ASP A 669 11.75 -11.41 -10.96
CA ASP A 669 12.85 -11.37 -11.93
C ASP A 669 12.36 -11.37 -13.37
N TRP A 670 13.08 -10.69 -14.26
CA TRP A 670 12.84 -10.79 -15.70
C TRP A 670 13.65 -11.92 -16.33
N ARG A 671 12.98 -12.76 -17.10
CA ARG A 671 13.60 -13.88 -17.82
C ARG A 671 13.43 -13.72 -19.32
N VAL A 672 14.49 -14.02 -20.06
CA VAL A 672 14.46 -14.02 -21.53
C VAL A 672 13.55 -15.17 -22.00
N MET A 673 12.53 -14.84 -22.79
CA MET A 673 11.62 -15.81 -23.38
C MET A 673 12.31 -16.61 -24.49
N SER A 674 12.01 -17.90 -24.59
CA SER A 674 12.46 -18.74 -25.71
C SER A 674 11.83 -18.26 -27.03
N GLU A 675 12.43 -18.63 -28.18
CA GLU A 675 11.86 -18.27 -29.49
C GLU A 675 10.42 -18.74 -29.67
N SER A 676 10.08 -19.93 -29.17
CA SER A 676 8.70 -20.44 -29.19
C SER A 676 7.74 -19.58 -28.36
N GLN A 677 8.19 -19.11 -27.18
CA GLN A 677 7.41 -18.21 -26.33
C GLN A 677 7.25 -16.81 -26.96
N LYS A 678 8.30 -16.28 -27.60
CA LYS A 678 8.25 -15.01 -28.35
C LYS A 678 7.20 -15.06 -29.45
N ARG A 679 7.27 -16.07 -30.33
CA ARG A 679 6.32 -16.29 -31.42
C ARG A 679 4.89 -16.38 -30.91
N LYS A 680 4.68 -17.15 -29.83
CA LYS A 680 3.38 -17.25 -29.18
C LYS A 680 2.88 -15.88 -28.71
N ARG A 681 3.70 -15.10 -28.01
CA ARG A 681 3.30 -13.76 -27.53
C ARG A 681 2.97 -12.80 -28.67
N ILE A 682 3.77 -12.79 -29.73
CA ILE A 682 3.54 -11.94 -30.91
C ILE A 682 2.22 -12.30 -31.59
N ARG A 683 1.91 -13.59 -31.70
CA ARG A 683 0.62 -14.07 -32.21
C ARG A 683 -0.54 -13.63 -31.32
N HIS A 684 -0.41 -13.75 -29.99
CA HIS A 684 -1.43 -13.26 -29.06
C HIS A 684 -1.70 -11.77 -29.27
N GLU A 685 -0.66 -10.94 -29.35
CA GLU A 685 -0.83 -9.50 -29.56
C GLU A 685 -1.55 -9.21 -30.89
N LEU A 686 -1.21 -9.91 -31.98
CA LEU A 686 -1.92 -9.78 -33.24
C LEU A 686 -3.38 -10.22 -33.15
N GLN A 687 -3.67 -11.33 -32.48
CA GLN A 687 -5.03 -11.83 -32.26
C GLN A 687 -5.86 -10.82 -31.46
N GLU A 688 -5.30 -10.24 -30.39
CA GLU A 688 -5.95 -9.20 -29.60
C GLU A 688 -6.28 -7.95 -30.44
N ARG A 689 -5.38 -7.53 -31.34
CA ARG A 689 -5.63 -6.38 -32.23
C ARG A 689 -6.56 -6.69 -33.39
N ALA A 690 -6.53 -7.92 -33.91
CA ALA A 690 -7.43 -8.37 -34.98
C ALA A 690 -8.86 -8.60 -34.49
N PHE A 691 -9.03 -9.00 -33.23
CA PHE A 691 -10.31 -9.37 -32.63
C PHE A 691 -10.50 -8.72 -31.25
N GLY A 692 -11.24 -7.60 -31.21
CA GLY A 692 -11.45 -6.84 -29.97
C GLY A 692 -12.00 -7.65 -28.79
N ILE A 693 -12.87 -8.65 -29.06
CA ILE A 693 -13.40 -9.54 -28.00
C ILE A 693 -12.30 -10.38 -27.33
N LEU A 694 -11.29 -10.83 -28.10
CA LEU A 694 -10.16 -11.59 -27.55
C LEU A 694 -9.28 -10.71 -26.67
N ARG A 695 -9.13 -9.43 -27.02
CA ARG A 695 -8.41 -8.44 -26.19
C ARG A 695 -9.06 -8.31 -24.81
N GLU A 696 -10.38 -8.10 -24.76
CA GLU A 696 -11.09 -7.93 -23.48
C GLU A 696 -11.09 -9.22 -22.64
N LEU A 697 -11.25 -10.38 -23.29
CA LEU A 697 -11.17 -11.68 -22.62
C LEU A 697 -9.77 -11.93 -22.04
N GLN A 698 -8.73 -11.63 -22.81
CA GLN A 698 -7.35 -11.82 -22.38
C GLN A 698 -6.97 -10.85 -21.27
N LYS A 699 -7.39 -9.58 -21.37
CA LYS A 699 -7.26 -8.61 -20.27
C LYS A 699 -7.92 -9.13 -18.99
N SER A 700 -9.15 -9.65 -19.09
CA SER A 700 -9.87 -10.23 -17.96
C SER A 700 -9.17 -11.45 -17.36
N ILE A 701 -8.62 -12.35 -18.20
CA ILE A 701 -7.85 -13.52 -17.74
C ILE A 701 -6.58 -13.06 -17.01
N ARG A 702 -5.83 -12.10 -17.55
CA ARG A 702 -4.62 -11.58 -16.92
C ARG A 702 -4.95 -10.89 -15.59
N TRP A 703 -6.02 -10.11 -15.53
CA TRP A 703 -6.53 -9.52 -14.29
C TRP A 703 -6.84 -10.55 -13.22
N LEU A 704 -7.58 -11.61 -13.56
CA LEU A 704 -7.88 -12.70 -12.64
C LEU A 704 -6.61 -13.45 -12.23
N MET A 705 -5.68 -13.71 -13.16
CA MET A 705 -4.41 -14.34 -12.84
C MET A 705 -3.56 -13.50 -11.90
N ALA A 706 -3.48 -12.18 -12.12
CA ALA A 706 -2.74 -11.27 -11.26
C ALA A 706 -3.38 -11.17 -9.87
N ASP A 707 -4.72 -11.16 -9.78
CA ASP A 707 -5.42 -11.18 -8.48
C ASP A 707 -5.22 -12.52 -7.74
N LEU A 708 -5.23 -13.65 -8.45
CA LEU A 708 -4.90 -14.96 -7.88
C LEU A 708 -3.43 -15.10 -7.44
N ARG A 709 -2.53 -14.23 -7.91
CA ARG A 709 -1.10 -14.25 -7.56
C ARG A 709 -0.77 -13.24 -6.47
N PHE A 710 -1.23 -12.01 -6.65
CA PHE A 710 -0.83 -10.85 -5.85
C PHE A 710 -1.96 -10.26 -5.04
N GLY A 711 -3.20 -10.58 -5.39
CA GLY A 711 -4.39 -10.26 -4.61
C GLY A 711 -4.37 -10.97 -3.27
N PHE A 712 -4.84 -10.29 -2.24
CA PHE A 712 -4.62 -10.70 -0.86
C PHE A 712 -5.35 -12.00 -0.49
N GLU A 713 -6.51 -12.31 -1.09
CA GLU A 713 -7.23 -13.56 -0.79
C GLU A 713 -6.43 -14.80 -1.18
N CYS A 714 -5.65 -14.71 -2.26
CA CYS A 714 -4.87 -15.82 -2.77
C CYS A 714 -3.42 -15.88 -2.28
N ARG A 715 -2.94 -14.84 -1.59
CA ARG A 715 -1.67 -14.88 -0.82
C ARG A 715 -1.66 -15.97 0.26
N ARG A 716 -2.81 -16.57 0.58
CA ARG A 716 -2.95 -17.74 1.47
C ARG A 716 -2.41 -19.05 0.88
N SER A 717 -1.81 -19.03 -0.32
CA SER A 717 -1.32 -20.22 -1.02
C SER A 717 -2.35 -21.36 -1.03
N SER A 718 -3.63 -21.00 -1.15
CA SER A 718 -4.68 -22.01 -1.13
C SER A 718 -4.54 -22.86 -2.38
N ARG A 719 -4.70 -24.18 -2.23
CA ARG A 719 -4.71 -25.11 -3.37
C ARG A 719 -5.70 -24.68 -4.47
N MET A 720 -6.79 -24.02 -4.08
CA MET A 720 -7.77 -23.46 -5.00
C MET A 720 -7.19 -22.37 -5.90
N CYS A 721 -6.35 -21.47 -5.37
CA CYS A 721 -5.71 -20.42 -6.17
C CYS A 721 -4.75 -21.01 -7.19
N THR A 722 -3.91 -21.98 -6.80
CA THR A 722 -3.00 -22.68 -7.73
C THR A 722 -3.75 -23.40 -8.85
N VAL A 723 -4.82 -24.12 -8.51
CA VAL A 723 -5.67 -24.82 -9.51
C VAL A 723 -6.37 -23.81 -10.43
N SER A 724 -6.84 -22.69 -9.90
CA SER A 724 -7.50 -21.64 -10.68
C SER A 724 -6.53 -20.97 -11.66
N GLN A 725 -5.28 -20.71 -11.23
CA GLN A 725 -4.24 -20.19 -12.12
C GLN A 725 -3.94 -21.15 -13.27
N GLU A 726 -3.82 -22.44 -13.00
CA GLU A 726 -3.61 -23.47 -14.03
C GLU A 726 -4.79 -23.56 -15.01
N ASN A 727 -6.02 -23.47 -14.50
CA ASN A 727 -7.21 -23.47 -15.35
C ASN A 727 -7.29 -22.21 -16.24
N LEU A 728 -7.01 -21.03 -15.69
CA LEU A 728 -6.97 -19.79 -16.47
C LEU A 728 -5.88 -19.83 -17.56
N ARG A 729 -4.71 -20.41 -17.26
CA ARG A 729 -3.66 -20.62 -18.26
C ARG A 729 -4.11 -21.55 -19.39
N ARG A 730 -4.83 -22.63 -19.07
CA ARG A 730 -5.41 -23.51 -20.09
C ARG A 730 -6.47 -22.82 -20.93
N TRP A 731 -7.21 -21.89 -20.34
CA TRP A 731 -8.20 -21.09 -21.07
C TRP A 731 -7.53 -20.09 -22.00
N GLU A 732 -6.50 -19.38 -21.53
CA GLU A 732 -5.64 -18.55 -22.38
C GLU A 732 -5.07 -19.38 -23.53
N ASP A 733 -4.47 -20.54 -23.23
CA ASP A 733 -3.94 -21.42 -24.26
C ASP A 733 -5.04 -21.83 -25.25
N ALA A 734 -6.21 -22.26 -24.79
CA ALA A 734 -7.30 -22.69 -25.68
C ALA A 734 -7.91 -21.55 -26.52
N LEU A 735 -7.90 -20.30 -26.03
CA LEU A 735 -8.42 -19.13 -26.75
C LEU A 735 -7.47 -18.66 -27.85
N PHE A 736 -6.16 -18.79 -27.64
CA PHE A 736 -5.13 -18.26 -28.53
C PHE A 736 -4.34 -19.33 -29.29
N GLU A 737 -4.51 -20.61 -28.94
CA GLU A 737 -3.96 -21.72 -29.71
C GLU A 737 -4.51 -21.65 -31.14
N PRO A 738 -3.64 -21.78 -32.18
CA PRO A 738 -4.07 -21.86 -33.56
C PRO A 738 -4.86 -23.17 -33.72
N THR A 739 -6.12 -23.15 -33.32
CA THR A 739 -7.06 -24.16 -33.75
C THR A 739 -7.11 -23.99 -35.26
N ALA A 740 -6.90 -25.09 -35.98
CA ALA A 740 -7.30 -25.19 -37.37
C ALA A 740 -8.81 -24.93 -37.40
N VAL A 741 -9.21 -23.66 -37.46
CA VAL A 741 -10.58 -23.25 -37.66
C VAL A 741 -10.85 -23.66 -39.08
N HIS A 742 -11.34 -24.88 -39.27
CA HIS A 742 -11.93 -25.26 -40.53
C HIS A 742 -13.17 -24.39 -40.72
N VAL A 743 -12.97 -23.21 -41.31
CA VAL A 743 -14.04 -22.40 -41.88
C VAL A 743 -14.65 -23.25 -42.98
N LYS A 744 -15.68 -24.03 -42.63
CA LYS A 744 -16.56 -24.60 -43.64
C LYS A 744 -17.29 -23.42 -44.26
N THR A 745 -16.79 -22.96 -45.40
CA THR A 745 -17.42 -21.97 -46.26
C THR A 745 -18.78 -22.50 -46.70
N ARG A 746 -19.81 -22.24 -45.89
CA ARG A 746 -21.20 -22.38 -46.33
C ARG A 746 -21.60 -21.02 -46.89
N SER A 747 -21.70 -21.01 -48.21
CA SER A 747 -22.19 -19.92 -49.07
C SER A 747 -23.16 -18.96 -48.38
N ASN A 748 -22.78 -17.67 -48.44
CA ASN A 748 -23.58 -16.44 -48.29
C ASN A 748 -24.01 -15.92 -46.91
N ASN A 749 -23.49 -16.42 -45.78
CA ASN A 749 -23.54 -15.67 -44.52
C ASN A 749 -22.33 -15.98 -43.63
N THR A 750 -21.31 -15.13 -43.68
CA THR A 750 -20.14 -15.17 -42.80
C THR A 750 -20.52 -14.66 -41.40
N GLN A 751 -21.30 -15.46 -40.65
CA GLN A 751 -21.30 -15.36 -39.19
C GLN A 751 -20.07 -16.10 -38.68
N LEU A 752 -19.15 -15.37 -38.08
CA LEU A 752 -18.07 -15.93 -37.26
C LEU A 752 -18.69 -16.71 -36.11
N THR A 753 -18.89 -18.01 -36.29
CA THR A 753 -19.16 -18.90 -35.16
C THR A 753 -17.83 -19.09 -34.43
N LEU A 754 -17.70 -18.47 -33.25
CA LEU A 754 -16.64 -18.81 -32.29
C LEU A 754 -16.49 -20.33 -32.23
N PRO A 755 -15.25 -20.88 -32.13
CA PRO A 755 -15.04 -22.32 -32.00
C PRO A 755 -15.99 -22.84 -30.94
N SER A 756 -16.90 -23.75 -31.32
CA SER A 756 -18.11 -24.00 -30.52
C SER A 756 -17.74 -24.19 -29.05
N LEU A 757 -18.40 -23.45 -28.16
CA LEU A 757 -18.24 -23.52 -26.71
C LEU A 757 -18.38 -24.96 -26.16
N SER A 758 -18.82 -25.92 -26.98
CA SER A 758 -18.78 -27.36 -26.68
C SER A 758 -17.39 -27.87 -26.23
N ARG A 759 -16.28 -27.30 -26.73
CA ARG A 759 -14.93 -27.64 -26.22
C ARG A 759 -14.69 -27.07 -24.83
N VAL A 760 -15.10 -25.84 -24.56
CA VAL A 760 -15.04 -25.24 -23.20
C VAL A 760 -15.87 -26.04 -22.20
N HIS A 761 -17.05 -26.51 -22.61
CA HIS A 761 -17.87 -27.44 -21.81
C HIS A 761 -17.17 -28.78 -21.55
N THR A 762 -16.26 -29.22 -22.42
CA THR A 762 -15.48 -30.45 -22.22
C THR A 762 -14.38 -30.26 -21.15
N PHE A 763 -13.86 -29.03 -21.00
CA PHE A 763 -12.93 -28.64 -19.94
C PHE A 763 -13.60 -28.36 -18.59
N LEU A 764 -14.89 -28.01 -18.58
CA LEU A 764 -15.70 -27.80 -17.37
C LEU A 764 -16.26 -29.09 -16.75
N ARG A 765 -15.89 -30.28 -17.25
CA ARG A 765 -16.23 -31.52 -16.53
C ARG A 765 -15.59 -31.44 -15.13
N PRO A 766 -16.37 -31.54 -14.04
CA PRO A 766 -15.79 -31.61 -12.71
C PRO A 766 -14.75 -32.71 -12.72
N ILE A 767 -13.58 -32.41 -12.16
CA ILE A 767 -12.55 -33.42 -11.89
C ILE A 767 -13.16 -34.36 -10.85
N ASN A 768 -14.02 -35.28 -11.29
CA ASN A 768 -14.40 -36.45 -10.53
C ASN A 768 -13.07 -37.16 -10.30
N GLY A 769 -12.61 -37.08 -9.05
CA GLY A 769 -11.35 -37.63 -8.60
C GLY A 769 -11.28 -39.12 -8.93
N ARG A 770 -10.82 -39.43 -10.13
CA ARG A 770 -10.39 -40.77 -10.49
C ARG A 770 -9.11 -40.96 -9.69
N ARG A 771 -9.27 -41.51 -8.49
CA ARG A 771 -8.20 -42.12 -7.69
C ARG A 771 -7.49 -43.11 -8.60
N THR A 772 -6.49 -42.63 -9.33
CA THR A 772 -5.49 -43.51 -9.92
C THR A 772 -4.66 -43.96 -8.73
N SER A 773 -4.77 -45.23 -8.37
CA SER A 773 -3.87 -45.88 -7.44
C SER A 773 -2.48 -45.87 -8.07
N ARG A 774 -1.78 -44.75 -7.95
CA ARG A 774 -0.39 -44.63 -8.38
C ARG A 774 0.40 -45.52 -7.44
N LYS A 775 0.84 -46.67 -7.94
CA LYS A 775 1.83 -47.53 -7.28
C LYS A 775 2.98 -46.62 -6.83
N LYS A 776 3.18 -46.54 -5.51
CA LYS A 776 4.37 -45.97 -4.90
C LYS A 776 5.57 -46.72 -5.47
N SER A 777 6.29 -46.13 -6.41
CA SER A 777 7.67 -46.49 -6.65
C SER A 777 8.45 -45.99 -5.44
N SER A 778 8.77 -46.90 -4.52
CA SER A 778 9.72 -46.67 -3.44
C SER A 778 11.10 -46.50 -4.04
N ILE A 779 11.43 -45.29 -4.47
CA ILE A 779 12.81 -44.85 -4.46
C ILE A 779 13.08 -44.57 -2.99
N SER A 780 13.84 -45.46 -2.36
CA SER A 780 14.35 -45.26 -1.01
C SER A 780 15.09 -43.92 -1.00
N PRO A 781 14.63 -42.92 -0.24
CA PRO A 781 15.50 -41.82 0.14
C PRO A 781 16.71 -42.46 0.82
N GLN A 782 17.92 -42.05 0.45
CA GLN A 782 19.04 -42.32 1.33
C GLN A 782 18.68 -41.75 2.71
N PRO A 783 18.84 -42.51 3.80
CA PRO A 783 18.59 -41.98 5.13
C PRO A 783 19.55 -40.81 5.35
N PHE A 784 19.01 -39.60 5.38
CA PHE A 784 19.68 -38.51 6.07
C PHE A 784 19.80 -38.96 7.52
N HIS A 785 21.02 -38.96 8.03
CA HIS A 785 21.29 -39.27 9.43
C HIS A 785 20.44 -38.35 10.31
N ASP A 786 19.52 -38.92 11.10
CA ASP A 786 18.74 -38.24 12.16
C ASP A 786 19.67 -37.89 13.33
N GLU A 787 20.69 -37.05 13.09
CA GLU A 787 21.50 -36.50 14.17
C GLU A 787 20.80 -35.25 14.72
N THR A 788 20.08 -35.45 15.82
CA THR A 788 19.47 -34.35 16.57
C THR A 788 20.54 -33.63 17.40
N PHE A 789 20.90 -32.41 17.00
CA PHE A 789 21.76 -31.51 17.77
C PHE A 789 21.07 -31.06 19.07
N LYS A 790 21.82 -30.94 20.16
CA LYS A 790 21.35 -30.48 21.47
C LYS A 790 22.07 -29.21 21.89
N VAL A 791 21.44 -28.44 22.77
CA VAL A 791 22.07 -27.29 23.42
C VAL A 791 23.36 -27.73 24.12
N GLY A 792 24.46 -27.07 23.79
CA GLY A 792 25.82 -27.40 24.23
C GLY A 792 26.65 -28.22 23.24
N ASP A 793 26.07 -28.73 22.15
CA ASP A 793 26.82 -29.45 21.13
C ASP A 793 27.76 -28.50 20.36
N LEU A 794 28.99 -28.95 20.11
CA LEU A 794 29.94 -28.29 19.23
C LEU A 794 29.62 -28.66 17.79
N VAL A 795 29.44 -27.65 16.95
CA VAL A 795 28.99 -27.80 15.57
C VAL A 795 29.80 -26.95 14.61
N TRP A 796 29.96 -27.45 13.40
CA TRP A 796 30.29 -26.64 12.25
C TRP A 796 29.00 -26.04 11.70
N CYS A 797 28.96 -24.72 11.51
CA CYS A 797 27.85 -24.00 10.94
C CYS A 797 28.27 -23.24 9.67
N THR A 798 27.47 -23.31 8.60
CA THR A 798 27.71 -22.53 7.37
C THR A 798 26.71 -21.40 7.20
N GLN A 799 27.20 -20.18 6.93
CA GLN A 799 26.35 -19.00 6.67
C GLN A 799 25.95 -18.90 5.19
N ASP A 800 26.88 -19.17 4.29
CA ASP A 800 26.79 -19.01 2.82
C ASP A 800 26.56 -20.34 2.07
N GLY A 801 26.68 -21.48 2.76
CA GLY A 801 26.61 -22.83 2.19
C GLY A 801 27.93 -23.37 1.65
N THR A 802 29.00 -22.57 1.68
CA THR A 802 30.32 -22.91 1.16
C THR A 802 31.37 -23.00 2.26
N SER A 803 31.31 -22.10 3.25
CA SER A 803 32.28 -21.95 4.32
C SER A 803 31.71 -22.46 5.64
N TRP A 804 32.49 -23.22 6.40
CA TRP A 804 32.08 -23.79 7.69
C TRP A 804 32.85 -23.14 8.84
N TYR A 805 32.10 -22.66 9.81
CA TYR A 805 32.58 -21.91 10.98
C TYR A 805 32.25 -22.70 12.25
N PRO A 806 33.15 -22.76 13.23
CA PRO A 806 32.92 -23.50 14.46
C PRO A 806 32.01 -22.70 15.40
N GLY A 807 31.09 -23.39 16.06
CA GLY A 807 30.21 -22.76 17.05
C GLY A 807 29.58 -23.77 18.01
N THR A 808 28.86 -23.23 18.99
CA THR A 808 28.13 -24.00 20.00
C THR A 808 26.64 -23.72 19.90
N VAL A 809 25.82 -24.77 19.96
CA VAL A 809 24.35 -24.63 20.01
C VAL A 809 23.94 -24.00 21.35
N LEU A 810 23.47 -22.75 21.34
CA LEU A 810 22.99 -22.04 22.53
C LEU A 810 21.53 -22.36 22.90
N ALA A 811 20.68 -22.53 21.89
CA ALA A 811 19.26 -22.77 22.08
C ALA A 811 18.65 -23.49 20.87
N GLU A 812 17.67 -24.36 21.14
CA GLU A 812 16.75 -24.87 20.14
C GLU A 812 15.54 -23.93 20.06
N GLN A 813 15.22 -23.45 18.86
CA GLN A 813 14.11 -22.55 18.58
C GLN A 813 12.87 -23.35 18.13
N PRO A 814 11.66 -22.78 18.25
CA PRO A 814 10.46 -23.35 17.65
C PRO A 814 10.69 -23.65 16.16
N TYR A 815 10.08 -24.73 15.65
CA TYR A 815 10.18 -25.19 14.25
C TYR A 815 11.52 -25.83 13.85
N GLY A 816 12.39 -26.18 14.81
CA GLY A 816 13.59 -26.98 14.57
C GLY A 816 14.79 -26.19 14.05
N HIS A 817 14.84 -24.88 14.34
CA HIS A 817 16.01 -24.04 14.11
C HIS A 817 16.88 -23.98 15.37
N PHE A 818 18.14 -23.55 15.22
CA PHE A 818 19.09 -23.41 16.32
C PHE A 818 19.63 -21.99 16.42
N THR A 819 20.01 -21.59 17.64
CA THR A 819 20.84 -20.40 17.88
C THR A 819 22.27 -20.87 18.08
N ILE A 820 23.19 -20.38 17.26
CA ILE A 820 24.61 -20.78 17.29
C ILE A 820 25.44 -19.60 17.78
N ALA A 821 26.25 -19.81 18.81
CA ALA A 821 27.34 -18.90 19.16
C ALA A 821 28.60 -19.39 18.46
N TYR A 822 29.14 -18.59 17.55
CA TYR A 822 30.41 -18.88 16.92
C TYR A 822 31.55 -18.59 17.89
N ASN A 823 32.68 -19.26 17.67
CA ASN A 823 33.87 -19.08 18.51
C ASN A 823 34.47 -17.66 18.40
N ASP A 824 34.12 -16.88 17.39
CA ASP A 824 34.50 -15.46 17.25
C ASP A 824 33.64 -14.49 18.09
N GLY A 825 32.70 -15.02 18.88
CA GLY A 825 31.81 -14.25 19.73
C GLY A 825 30.55 -13.73 19.04
N THR A 826 30.39 -13.96 17.73
CA THR A 826 29.13 -13.66 17.02
C THR A 826 28.07 -14.71 17.30
N VAL A 827 26.79 -14.33 17.15
CA VAL A 827 25.64 -15.21 17.37
C VAL A 827 24.70 -15.13 16.18
N ASP A 828 24.36 -16.27 15.59
CA ASP A 828 23.33 -16.39 14.55
C ASP A 828 22.08 -17.06 15.12
N TYR A 829 20.94 -16.40 14.90
CA TYR A 829 19.63 -16.82 15.35
C TYR A 829 18.90 -17.40 14.14
N GLU A 830 18.35 -18.61 14.26
CA GLU A 830 17.55 -19.32 13.22
C GLU A 830 18.35 -20.21 12.24
N VAL A 831 19.50 -20.74 12.67
CA VAL A 831 20.30 -21.68 11.87
C VAL A 831 19.55 -23.00 11.65
N LEU A 832 19.43 -23.41 10.38
CA LEU A 832 18.79 -24.67 10.00
C LEU A 832 19.68 -25.89 10.32
N PRO A 833 19.10 -27.06 10.68
CA PRO A 833 19.87 -28.28 10.93
C PRO A 833 20.75 -28.69 9.74
N SER A 834 20.31 -28.42 8.51
CA SER A 834 21.08 -28.72 7.28
C SER A 834 22.33 -27.85 7.12
N ARG A 835 22.44 -26.76 7.88
CA ARG A 835 23.61 -25.89 7.95
C ARG A 835 24.53 -26.24 9.11
N LEU A 836 24.20 -27.29 9.87
CA LEU A 836 25.00 -27.78 10.98
C LEU A 836 25.63 -29.13 10.64
N ARG A 837 26.83 -29.36 11.16
CA ARG A 837 27.47 -30.69 11.23
C ARG A 837 28.08 -30.84 12.61
N PRO A 838 28.07 -32.05 13.20
CA PRO A 838 28.77 -32.24 14.47
C PRO A 838 30.25 -31.98 14.30
N GLN A 839 30.86 -31.32 15.28
CA GLN A 839 32.31 -31.22 15.34
C GLN A 839 32.86 -32.54 15.90
N GLU A 840 33.59 -33.29 15.07
CA GLU A 840 34.24 -34.51 15.52
C GLU A 840 35.33 -34.18 16.55
N PRO A 841 35.43 -34.91 17.67
CA PRO A 841 36.51 -34.72 18.63
C PRO A 841 37.85 -35.06 17.97
N VAL A 842 38.86 -34.22 18.22
CA VAL A 842 40.21 -34.47 17.70
C VAL A 842 40.85 -35.66 18.44
N THR A 843 41.64 -36.43 17.70
CA THR A 843 42.41 -37.55 18.21
C THR A 843 43.89 -37.36 17.95
N GLN A 844 44.73 -38.07 18.71
CA GLN A 844 46.18 -38.06 18.47
C GLN A 844 46.50 -38.50 17.04
N GLY A 845 47.28 -37.71 16.33
CA GLY A 845 47.65 -37.89 14.93
C GLY A 845 46.79 -37.10 13.94
N ASP A 846 45.69 -36.48 14.37
CA ASP A 846 44.88 -35.63 13.48
C ASP A 846 45.66 -34.38 13.05
N ARG A 847 45.54 -34.03 11.76
CA ARG A 847 45.97 -32.74 11.23
C ARG A 847 44.96 -31.66 11.62
N VAL A 848 45.46 -30.55 12.15
CA VAL A 848 44.65 -29.43 12.60
C VAL A 848 45.31 -28.10 12.25
N LEU A 849 44.53 -27.03 12.27
CA LEU A 849 45.02 -25.65 12.36
C LEU A 849 44.95 -25.21 13.81
N GLY A 850 46.08 -24.82 14.41
CA GLY A 850 46.15 -24.26 15.76
C GLY A 850 46.34 -22.75 15.74
N CYS A 851 45.53 -22.00 16.47
CA CYS A 851 45.48 -20.54 16.47
C CYS A 851 46.04 -19.94 17.78
N TYR A 852 46.98 -19.00 17.67
CA TYR A 852 47.62 -18.37 18.84
C TYR A 852 46.80 -17.22 19.45
N SER A 853 46.06 -16.48 18.63
CA SER A 853 45.24 -15.34 19.03
C SER A 853 43.75 -15.65 18.94
N ASP A 854 42.94 -14.91 19.72
CA ASP A 854 41.47 -15.00 19.68
C ASP A 854 40.88 -14.46 18.37
N GLU A 855 41.68 -13.78 17.55
CA GLU A 855 41.25 -13.07 16.34
C GLU A 855 41.38 -13.90 15.04
N PHE A 856 41.57 -15.22 15.10
CA PHE A 856 41.65 -16.14 13.94
C PHE A 856 42.72 -15.83 12.86
N HIS A 857 43.50 -14.76 13.03
CA HIS A 857 44.48 -14.30 12.04
C HIS A 857 45.84 -15.02 12.13
N ASP A 858 46.13 -15.73 13.23
CA ASP A 858 47.40 -16.41 13.50
C ASP A 858 47.22 -17.93 13.69
N CYS A 859 46.70 -18.61 12.66
CA CYS A 859 46.47 -20.06 12.68
C CYS A 859 47.48 -20.79 11.78
N TYR A 860 48.14 -21.81 12.31
CA TYR A 860 49.20 -22.55 11.62
C TYR A 860 48.86 -24.05 11.56
N PRO A 861 49.22 -24.74 10.46
CA PRO A 861 48.98 -26.17 10.34
C PRO A 861 49.90 -26.95 11.29
N GLY A 862 49.33 -27.98 11.93
CA GLY A 862 50.06 -28.86 12.82
C GLY A 862 49.40 -30.23 12.98
N VAL A 863 50.03 -31.07 13.78
CA VAL A 863 49.55 -32.42 14.09
C VAL A 863 49.35 -32.53 15.60
N ILE A 864 48.21 -33.07 16.00
CA ILE A 864 47.93 -33.37 17.41
C ILE A 864 48.87 -34.48 17.88
N GLU A 865 49.86 -34.16 18.71
CA GLU A 865 50.73 -35.17 19.31
C GLU A 865 50.08 -35.79 20.57
N ARG A 866 49.23 -35.05 21.29
CA ARG A 866 48.54 -35.55 22.48
C ARG A 866 47.24 -34.79 22.74
N VAL A 867 46.19 -35.48 23.18
CA VAL A 867 44.93 -34.87 23.66
C VAL A 867 44.77 -35.15 25.16
N TRP A 868 44.38 -34.15 25.93
CA TRP A 868 44.09 -34.26 27.37
C TRP A 868 42.59 -34.52 27.62
N PRO A 869 42.21 -35.09 28.79
CA PRO A 869 40.81 -35.31 29.14
C PRO A 869 39.94 -34.04 29.19
N SER A 870 40.54 -32.86 29.35
CA SER A 870 39.85 -31.57 29.27
C SER A 870 39.50 -31.12 27.85
N GLY A 871 39.92 -31.89 26.83
CA GLY A 871 39.86 -31.50 25.43
C GLY A 871 41.03 -30.61 25.00
N GLY A 872 41.88 -30.13 25.90
CA GLY A 872 43.11 -29.44 25.48
C GLY A 872 43.98 -30.39 24.63
N ALA A 873 44.78 -29.85 23.70
CA ALA A 873 45.65 -30.64 22.85
C ALA A 873 47.06 -30.05 22.71
N MET A 874 48.02 -30.94 22.51
CA MET A 874 49.41 -30.62 22.21
C MET A 874 49.58 -30.69 20.70
N ILE A 875 49.98 -29.58 20.10
CA ILE A 875 50.09 -29.46 18.65
C ILE A 875 51.55 -29.24 18.28
N VAL A 876 52.05 -30.09 17.39
CA VAL A 876 53.35 -29.92 16.76
C VAL A 876 53.10 -29.29 15.40
N PHE A 877 53.48 -28.02 15.25
CA PHE A 877 53.32 -27.28 14.00
C PHE A 877 54.33 -27.72 12.94
N GLU A 878 54.03 -27.45 11.67
CA GLU A 878 54.88 -27.89 10.56
C GLU A 878 56.28 -27.25 10.54
N ASP A 879 56.47 -26.13 11.22
CA ASP A 879 57.77 -25.46 11.42
C ASP A 879 58.61 -26.07 12.56
N GLY A 880 58.04 -27.02 13.30
CA GLY A 880 58.67 -27.71 14.43
C GLY A 880 58.37 -27.10 15.79
N ASP A 881 57.60 -26.01 15.86
CA ASP A 881 57.16 -25.43 17.13
C ASP A 881 56.10 -26.33 17.79
N VAL A 882 56.07 -26.32 19.13
CA VAL A 882 55.15 -27.16 19.92
C VAL A 882 54.40 -26.31 20.92
N GLU A 883 53.07 -26.33 20.84
CA GLU A 883 52.22 -25.67 21.83
C GLU A 883 51.65 -26.70 22.82
N TRP A 884 51.88 -26.44 24.11
CA TRP A 884 51.55 -27.36 25.19
C TRP A 884 50.29 -26.82 25.88
N HIS A 885 49.13 -27.40 25.55
CA HIS A 885 47.79 -27.07 26.10
C HIS A 885 46.96 -26.06 25.30
N MET A 886 46.92 -26.20 23.97
CA MET A 886 45.95 -25.47 23.16
C MET A 886 44.52 -25.91 23.53
N THR A 887 43.63 -24.97 23.83
CA THR A 887 42.25 -25.25 24.24
C THR A 887 41.37 -25.66 23.05
N PRO A 888 40.25 -26.40 23.25
CA PRO A 888 39.38 -26.88 22.16
C PRO A 888 38.85 -25.81 21.20
N ASP A 889 38.74 -24.58 21.67
CA ASP A 889 38.33 -23.39 20.93
C ASP A 889 39.46 -22.76 20.09
N ARG A 890 40.68 -23.29 20.16
CA ARG A 890 41.85 -22.76 19.46
C ARG A 890 42.46 -23.70 18.43
N TYR A 891 41.87 -24.86 18.18
CA TYR A 891 42.31 -25.75 17.11
C TYR A 891 41.17 -26.37 16.32
N TYR A 892 41.41 -26.63 15.02
CA TYR A 892 40.35 -26.99 14.08
C TYR A 892 40.81 -28.09 13.12
N LYS A 893 40.01 -29.16 12.99
CA LYS A 893 40.23 -30.22 11.98
C LYS A 893 39.69 -29.77 10.63
N GLU A 894 40.44 -30.02 9.55
CA GLU A 894 39.98 -29.72 8.19
C GLU A 894 38.66 -30.43 7.85
N PRO A 895 37.78 -29.83 7.03
CA PRO A 895 37.98 -28.65 6.20
C PRO A 895 37.55 -27.34 6.88
N PHE A 896 38.51 -26.46 7.21
CA PHE A 896 38.27 -25.15 7.81
C PHE A 896 38.34 -24.05 6.74
N ALA A 897 37.32 -23.19 6.64
CA ALA A 897 37.17 -22.28 5.49
C ALA A 897 38.13 -21.08 5.50
N TYR A 898 38.69 -20.69 6.65
CA TYR A 898 39.62 -19.56 6.73
C TYR A 898 40.99 -19.83 6.08
N ALA A 899 41.26 -21.07 5.63
CA ALA A 899 42.58 -21.47 5.14
C ALA A 899 42.92 -20.98 3.72
N TRP A 900 41.94 -20.59 2.88
CA TRP A 900 42.21 -20.43 1.44
C TRP A 900 42.37 -18.99 0.93
N GLU A 901 41.90 -17.97 1.64
CA GLU A 901 42.00 -16.59 1.13
C GLU A 901 43.31 -15.87 1.49
N TYR A 902 44.16 -16.45 2.36
CA TYR A 902 45.39 -15.78 2.81
C TYR A 902 46.71 -16.41 2.33
N TYR A 903 46.68 -17.60 1.73
CA TYR A 903 47.88 -18.31 1.24
C TYR A 903 47.93 -18.55 -0.29
N ALA A 904 46.96 -18.00 -1.04
CA ALA A 904 46.99 -17.91 -2.51
C ALA A 904 47.15 -16.45 -2.92
#